data_AF-A0A4Y6IB48-F1
#
_entry.id   AF-A0A4Y6IB48-F1
#
_cell.length_a   1.000
_cell.length_b   1.000
_cell.length_c   1.000
_cell.angle_alpha   90.00
_cell.angle_beta   90.00
_cell.angle_gamma   90.00
#
_symmetry.space_group_name_H-M   'P 1'
#
loop_
_entity.id
_entity.type
_entity.pdbx_description
1 polymer ?
#
loop_
_entity_poly.entity_id
_entity_poly.type
_entity_poly.pdbx_seq_one_letter_code
_entity_poly.pdbx_strand_id
1 'polypeptide(L)'
;MVKSWTFLSKGRTLAQLQGNLNHGAVLPLIIISYQQFAASSTEYFKQLFSILGAEKLVVRSSYSQEDGYHGSMAGMFSSVLNIDNPEQLQQAIVDVFASYPQGFAASEEVLIQPMATGIVHSGVIFTREPTTGASYVVIADDASGKTDTVTSGAKAEVDTYFIKYAVPPSIPLLKTLMPLVEELITVFTHDRLDIEYGINDAGQVWLFQIRPLCMPVTVDADNSLARVDSIANKLTMLMKPHPFLFGSTTVFGVMPDWNPAEIIGLYPKPLALSLYKDLVTDSTWAYQRNNYGYKNLRSFPLMIDFLGLPYIDVRVSFNSFLPKDLSPNLGHKLVDYYLQCLKDNPKAHDSVEFDIVLSCYTPSIQAKMQTLIAAGFSEAECGELSSQLLSLTNRIIDPRTGLWIQDLHRIEKLKSLHKTTIEGFTDPVSRIYWLLENCKRYGTLPFAGLARAAFIAVQLLQSLRDEAILTHDEYDKFLASLTTVSGTMQSDLSRLSKHHFLQEYGHLRPGTYDITSPRYDMAFDKYFVSSQQSQPSATTEHGLMLDARTYEKINTILIDHGINHSADSLLHFIRCAIEGREYAKFVFTRSLSDAIEGLALLGQSHGFNRDDMAFTNANIINQLMTGSHSQYEVIKNSIELGKQLYANAELVKLPPLIDSPHNAYEFMTSKCEPSFITRQKVIAPQVTCQDGVDLSGKIVLIASADPGYDWIFTHQLKGFVTAFGGCNSHMAIRAAELNIPAVIGAGEYKFNLWKQANFLELDCASNSVRMIQ
;
A
#
# COMPACT_ATOMS: atom_id res chain seq x y z
N MET A 1 -27.89 32.37 -22.11
CA MET A 1 -28.52 31.59 -21.02
C MET A 1 -27.91 30.20 -21.09
N VAL A 2 -27.13 29.81 -20.09
CA VAL A 2 -26.67 28.42 -19.99
C VAL A 2 -27.92 27.57 -19.75
N LYS A 3 -28.22 26.63 -20.65
CA LYS A 3 -29.30 25.66 -20.42
C LYS A 3 -28.87 24.78 -19.24
N SER A 4 -29.65 24.80 -18.15
CA SER A 4 -29.48 23.87 -17.04
C SER A 4 -30.24 22.58 -17.35
N TRP A 5 -29.58 21.44 -17.17
CA TRP A 5 -30.14 20.12 -17.46
C TRP A 5 -30.27 19.29 -16.19
N THR A 6 -31.21 18.34 -16.22
CA THR A 6 -31.50 17.43 -15.11
C THR A 6 -31.30 16.00 -15.57
N PHE A 7 -30.78 15.15 -14.68
CA PHE A 7 -30.64 13.72 -14.96
C PHE A 7 -32.00 13.04 -15.21
N LEU A 8 -32.04 12.22 -16.26
CA LEU A 8 -33.15 11.32 -16.64
C LEU A 8 -32.60 9.88 -16.69
N SER A 9 -33.21 8.99 -17.49
CA SER A 9 -32.60 7.71 -17.84
C SER A 9 -31.30 7.92 -18.64
N LYS A 10 -30.44 6.89 -18.69
CA LYS A 10 -29.17 6.91 -19.43
C LYS A 10 -29.33 7.44 -20.86
N GLY A 11 -30.24 6.85 -21.63
CA GLY A 11 -30.49 7.23 -23.01
C GLY A 11 -31.01 8.65 -23.14
N ARG A 12 -31.96 9.07 -22.29
CA ARG A 12 -32.56 10.41 -22.36
C ARG A 12 -31.59 11.51 -21.95
N THR A 13 -30.71 11.24 -20.98
CA THR A 13 -29.65 12.17 -20.58
C THR A 13 -28.66 12.40 -21.73
N LEU A 14 -28.26 11.34 -22.43
CA LEU A 14 -27.42 11.46 -23.63
C LEU A 14 -28.13 12.19 -24.78
N ALA A 15 -29.42 11.93 -25.00
CA ALA A 15 -30.24 12.60 -26.01
C ALA A 15 -30.31 14.12 -25.78
N GLN A 16 -30.38 14.55 -24.52
CA GLN A 16 -30.36 15.96 -24.16
C GLN A 16 -29.03 16.65 -24.52
N LEU A 17 -27.91 15.95 -24.34
CA LEU A 17 -26.58 16.48 -24.59
C LEU A 17 -26.17 16.42 -26.06
N GLN A 18 -26.80 15.55 -26.86
CA GLN A 18 -26.49 15.38 -28.27
C GLN A 18 -26.60 16.70 -29.05
N GLY A 19 -25.50 17.12 -29.69
CA GLY A 19 -25.43 18.37 -30.45
C GLY A 19 -25.38 19.65 -29.61
N ASN A 20 -25.30 19.55 -28.28
CA ASN A 20 -25.27 20.69 -27.36
C ASN A 20 -23.95 20.82 -26.57
N LEU A 21 -22.95 19.99 -26.85
CA LEU A 21 -21.62 20.01 -26.22
C LEU A 21 -20.59 20.70 -27.14
N ASN A 22 -19.66 21.46 -26.57
CA ASN A 22 -18.59 22.14 -27.28
C ASN A 22 -17.26 21.36 -27.21
N HIS A 23 -17.02 20.63 -26.13
CA HIS A 23 -15.74 19.95 -25.85
C HIS A 23 -15.82 18.43 -25.90
N GLY A 24 -16.95 17.90 -26.37
CA GLY A 24 -17.16 16.49 -26.62
C GLY A 24 -18.39 16.28 -27.50
N ALA A 25 -18.65 15.04 -27.90
CA ALA A 25 -19.81 14.69 -28.69
C ALA A 25 -20.49 13.43 -28.16
N VAL A 26 -21.81 13.35 -28.32
CA VAL A 26 -22.57 12.12 -28.11
C VAL A 26 -22.81 11.49 -29.48
N LEU A 27 -22.56 10.19 -29.62
CA LEU A 27 -22.87 9.46 -30.84
C LEU A 27 -24.36 9.54 -31.18
N PRO A 28 -24.74 9.47 -32.48
CA PRO A 28 -26.12 9.28 -32.88
C PRO A 28 -26.83 8.23 -32.04
N LEU A 29 -28.05 8.48 -31.62
CA LEU A 29 -28.76 7.57 -30.73
C LEU A 29 -30.24 7.49 -31.04
N ILE A 30 -30.81 6.31 -30.79
CA ILE A 30 -32.24 6.04 -30.84
C ILE A 30 -32.63 5.37 -29.52
N ILE A 31 -33.74 5.82 -28.94
CA ILE A 31 -34.32 5.25 -27.73
C ILE A 31 -35.61 4.55 -28.12
N ILE A 32 -35.76 3.28 -27.73
CA ILE A 32 -36.96 2.48 -28.03
C ILE A 32 -37.54 1.99 -26.71
N SER A 33 -38.83 2.24 -26.48
CA SER A 33 -39.55 1.65 -25.34
C SER A 33 -39.97 0.22 -25.63
N TYR A 34 -40.18 -0.59 -24.58
CA TYR A 34 -40.69 -1.96 -24.72
C TYR A 34 -42.00 -2.02 -25.51
N GLN A 35 -42.90 -1.06 -25.27
CA GLN A 35 -44.14 -0.92 -26.03
C GLN A 35 -43.91 -0.67 -27.53
N GLN A 36 -42.95 0.20 -27.88
CA GLN A 36 -42.61 0.47 -29.27
C GLN A 36 -41.94 -0.73 -29.93
N PHE A 37 -41.05 -1.42 -29.22
CA PHE A 37 -40.41 -2.64 -29.69
C PHE A 37 -41.45 -3.72 -30.03
N ALA A 38 -42.42 -3.96 -29.14
CA ALA A 38 -43.49 -4.93 -29.35
C ALA A 38 -44.40 -4.60 -30.54
N ALA A 39 -44.50 -3.33 -30.94
CA ALA A 39 -45.29 -2.88 -32.08
C ALA A 39 -44.49 -2.74 -33.38
N SER A 40 -43.17 -2.94 -33.36
CA SER A 40 -42.27 -2.71 -34.50
C SER A 40 -42.17 -3.93 -35.42
N SER A 41 -42.00 -3.68 -36.72
CA SER A 41 -41.76 -4.73 -37.72
C SER A 41 -40.26 -4.93 -37.97
N THR A 42 -39.87 -6.07 -38.55
CA THR A 42 -38.46 -6.33 -38.93
C THR A 42 -37.88 -5.28 -39.87
N GLU A 43 -38.72 -4.66 -40.72
CA GLU A 43 -38.29 -3.61 -41.65
C GLU A 43 -37.89 -2.32 -40.92
N TYR A 44 -38.49 -2.03 -39.76
CA TYR A 44 -38.09 -0.90 -38.93
C TYR A 44 -36.63 -1.06 -38.44
N PHE A 45 -36.26 -2.26 -37.99
CA PHE A 45 -34.89 -2.52 -37.50
C PHE A 45 -33.82 -2.41 -38.60
N LYS A 46 -34.15 -2.75 -39.85
CA LYS A 46 -33.27 -2.49 -41.00
C LYS A 46 -33.00 -1.01 -41.19
N GLN A 47 -34.03 -0.17 -41.05
CA GLN A 47 -33.91 1.27 -41.23
C GLN A 47 -33.03 1.91 -40.15
N LEU A 48 -32.93 1.33 -38.95
CA LEU A 48 -32.13 1.89 -37.85
C LEU A 48 -30.64 2.02 -38.21
N PHE A 49 -30.06 1.04 -38.93
CA PHE A 49 -28.67 1.12 -39.40
C PHE A 49 -28.47 2.32 -40.33
N SER A 50 -29.41 2.56 -41.25
CA SER A 50 -29.37 3.71 -42.16
C SER A 50 -29.60 5.04 -41.45
N ILE A 51 -30.51 5.10 -40.48
CA ILE A 51 -30.80 6.32 -39.69
C ILE A 51 -29.59 6.72 -38.85
N LEU A 52 -28.94 5.74 -38.20
CA LEU A 52 -27.75 5.97 -37.39
C LEU A 52 -26.47 6.11 -38.21
N GLY A 53 -26.53 5.80 -39.52
CA GLY A 53 -25.41 5.92 -40.44
C GLY A 53 -24.23 4.99 -40.09
N ALA A 54 -24.52 3.79 -39.60
CA ALA A 54 -23.50 2.89 -39.04
C ALA A 54 -23.65 1.45 -39.54
N GLU A 55 -22.53 0.78 -39.77
CA GLU A 55 -22.47 -0.64 -40.15
C GLU A 55 -22.62 -1.56 -38.92
N LYS A 56 -22.16 -1.09 -37.76
CA LYS A 56 -22.25 -1.81 -36.49
C LYS A 56 -22.93 -0.95 -35.43
N LEU A 57 -23.82 -1.57 -34.68
CA LEU A 57 -24.57 -0.95 -33.60
C LEU A 57 -24.23 -1.58 -32.24
N VAL A 58 -24.59 -0.86 -31.20
CA VAL A 58 -24.59 -1.31 -29.81
C VAL A 58 -25.98 -1.07 -29.21
N VAL A 59 -26.47 -2.06 -28.46
CA VAL A 59 -27.70 -1.94 -27.65
C VAL A 59 -27.31 -1.93 -26.17
N ARG A 60 -27.71 -0.88 -25.46
CA ARG A 60 -27.41 -0.65 -24.05
C ARG A 60 -28.70 -0.55 -23.24
N SER A 61 -28.63 -0.96 -21.98
CA SER A 61 -29.70 -0.70 -21.02
C SER A 61 -29.90 0.81 -20.81
N SER A 62 -31.15 1.19 -20.60
CA SER A 62 -31.55 2.55 -20.21
C SER A 62 -32.77 2.48 -19.30
N TYR A 63 -32.67 1.67 -18.24
CA TYR A 63 -33.76 1.45 -17.30
C TYR A 63 -34.03 2.71 -16.46
N SER A 64 -35.30 3.02 -16.21
CA SER A 64 -35.72 4.30 -15.61
C SER A 64 -35.19 4.52 -14.19
N GLN A 65 -34.92 3.45 -13.45
CA GLN A 65 -34.34 3.49 -12.11
C GLN A 65 -32.87 3.04 -12.08
N GLU A 66 -32.21 2.90 -13.23
CA GLU A 66 -30.81 2.46 -13.34
C GLU A 66 -29.84 3.39 -12.63
N ASP A 67 -30.01 4.70 -12.81
CA ASP A 67 -29.11 5.72 -12.30
C ASP A 67 -29.90 6.78 -11.52
N GLY A 68 -29.59 6.96 -10.23
CA GLY A 68 -30.22 7.96 -9.38
C GLY A 68 -29.24 8.57 -8.38
N TYR A 69 -29.65 9.64 -7.68
CA TYR A 69 -28.80 10.32 -6.70
C TYR A 69 -28.50 9.47 -5.45
N HIS A 70 -29.35 8.50 -5.15
CA HIS A 70 -29.28 7.68 -3.92
C HIS A 70 -28.79 6.24 -4.19
N GLY A 71 -28.49 5.90 -5.44
CA GLY A 71 -27.98 4.59 -5.83
C GLY A 71 -27.87 4.46 -7.35
N SER A 72 -26.94 3.63 -7.81
CA SER A 72 -26.77 3.24 -9.22
C SER A 72 -26.76 1.72 -9.32
N MET A 73 -27.38 1.19 -10.37
CA MET A 73 -27.33 -0.22 -10.78
C MET A 73 -26.31 -0.43 -11.90
N ALA A 74 -25.16 0.26 -11.79
CA ALA A 74 -24.05 0.18 -12.73
C ALA A 74 -23.64 -1.28 -13.02
N GLY A 75 -23.59 -1.65 -14.30
CA GLY A 75 -23.19 -3.00 -14.72
C GLY A 75 -24.18 -4.12 -14.39
N MET A 76 -25.35 -3.82 -13.84
CA MET A 76 -26.37 -4.83 -13.48
C MET A 76 -27.11 -5.37 -14.71
N PHE A 77 -27.29 -4.53 -15.72
CA PHE A 77 -28.06 -4.86 -16.93
C PHE A 77 -27.15 -5.11 -18.13
N SER A 78 -27.65 -5.93 -19.06
CA SER A 78 -26.85 -6.37 -20.21
C SER A 78 -26.65 -5.26 -21.24
N SER A 79 -25.51 -5.31 -21.93
CA SER A 79 -25.24 -4.53 -23.15
C SER A 79 -24.68 -5.47 -24.22
N VAL A 80 -25.15 -5.34 -25.45
CA VAL A 80 -24.76 -6.20 -26.57
C VAL A 80 -24.04 -5.34 -27.61
N LEU A 81 -22.76 -5.65 -27.83
CA LEU A 81 -21.86 -4.90 -28.71
C LEU A 81 -21.77 -5.54 -30.11
N ASN A 82 -21.23 -4.79 -31.08
CA ASN A 82 -20.84 -5.29 -32.41
C ASN A 82 -21.97 -5.95 -33.23
N ILE A 83 -23.18 -5.39 -33.16
CA ILE A 83 -24.35 -5.89 -33.88
C ILE A 83 -24.28 -5.43 -35.33
N ASP A 84 -24.24 -6.36 -36.29
CA ASP A 84 -24.05 -6.05 -37.71
C ASP A 84 -25.24 -6.35 -38.62
N ASN A 85 -26.33 -6.91 -38.07
CA ASN A 85 -27.55 -7.21 -38.83
C ASN A 85 -28.85 -7.01 -38.02
N PRO A 86 -30.00 -6.85 -38.70
CA PRO A 86 -31.29 -6.58 -38.07
C PRO A 86 -31.79 -7.70 -37.14
N GLU A 87 -31.53 -8.96 -37.48
CA GLU A 87 -31.94 -10.11 -36.68
C GLU A 87 -31.19 -10.14 -35.34
N GLN A 88 -29.88 -9.92 -35.38
CA GLN A 88 -29.06 -9.74 -34.17
C GLN A 88 -29.51 -8.51 -33.36
N LEU A 89 -29.88 -7.41 -34.01
CA LEU A 89 -30.37 -6.22 -33.32
C LEU A 89 -31.66 -6.50 -32.55
N GLN A 90 -32.59 -7.23 -33.16
CA GLN A 90 -33.83 -7.62 -32.50
C GLN A 90 -33.56 -8.53 -31.30
N GLN A 91 -32.68 -9.53 -31.46
CA GLN A 91 -32.32 -10.42 -30.37
C GLN A 91 -31.60 -9.67 -29.24
N ALA A 92 -30.68 -8.76 -29.57
CA ALA A 92 -29.98 -7.94 -28.60
C ALA A 92 -30.94 -7.07 -27.77
N ILE A 93 -31.96 -6.48 -28.39
CA ILE A 93 -32.99 -5.71 -27.67
C ILE A 93 -33.77 -6.63 -26.70
N VAL A 94 -34.12 -7.85 -27.13
CA VAL A 94 -34.77 -8.85 -26.26
C VAL A 94 -33.86 -9.19 -25.08
N ASP A 95 -32.59 -9.48 -25.33
CA ASP A 95 -31.63 -9.87 -24.29
C ASP A 95 -31.42 -8.75 -23.26
N VAL A 96 -31.37 -7.49 -23.70
CA VAL A 96 -31.26 -6.34 -22.79
C VAL A 96 -32.53 -6.17 -21.95
N PHE A 97 -33.73 -6.22 -22.54
CA PHE A 97 -34.97 -6.17 -21.75
C PHE A 97 -35.12 -7.36 -20.81
N ALA A 98 -34.65 -8.55 -21.19
CA ALA A 98 -34.67 -9.74 -20.34
C ALA A 98 -33.78 -9.59 -19.09
N SER A 99 -32.80 -8.68 -19.12
CA SER A 99 -31.98 -8.36 -17.95
C SER A 99 -32.69 -7.48 -16.91
N TYR A 100 -33.81 -6.85 -17.25
CA TYR A 100 -34.54 -5.95 -16.34
C TYR A 100 -35.35 -6.72 -15.29
N PRO A 101 -35.72 -6.10 -14.15
CA PRO A 101 -36.51 -6.75 -13.11
C PRO A 101 -37.85 -7.29 -13.64
N GLN A 102 -38.30 -8.45 -13.13
CA GLN A 102 -39.59 -9.01 -13.54
C GLN A 102 -40.74 -8.04 -13.28
N GLY A 103 -41.62 -7.88 -14.28
CA GLY A 103 -42.78 -6.98 -14.20
C GLY A 103 -42.46 -5.51 -14.47
N PHE A 104 -41.33 -5.22 -15.13
CA PHE A 104 -40.98 -3.85 -15.55
C PHE A 104 -42.07 -3.19 -16.41
N ALA A 105 -42.14 -1.86 -16.36
CA ALA A 105 -43.17 -1.10 -17.06
C ALA A 105 -42.99 -1.13 -18.60
N ALA A 106 -44.08 -1.13 -19.36
CA ALA A 106 -44.00 -1.09 -20.83
C ALA A 106 -43.33 0.19 -21.39
N SER A 107 -43.19 1.22 -20.54
CA SER A 107 -42.47 2.46 -20.83
C SER A 107 -40.95 2.36 -20.67
N GLU A 108 -40.41 1.26 -20.16
CA GLU A 108 -38.96 1.08 -20.03
C GLU A 108 -38.27 1.05 -21.38
N GLU A 109 -37.04 1.54 -21.41
CA GLU A 109 -36.34 1.90 -22.65
C GLU A 109 -35.03 1.13 -22.82
N VAL A 110 -34.62 0.99 -24.08
CA VAL A 110 -33.25 0.62 -24.48
C VAL A 110 -32.64 1.73 -25.33
N LEU A 111 -31.33 1.84 -25.27
CA LEU A 111 -30.53 2.80 -26.03
C LEU A 111 -29.80 2.08 -27.16
N ILE A 112 -29.91 2.60 -28.39
CA ILE A 112 -29.22 2.08 -29.58
C ILE A 112 -28.30 3.17 -30.13
N GLN A 113 -27.02 2.86 -30.31
CA GLN A 113 -26.01 3.77 -30.85
C GLN A 113 -25.13 3.08 -31.90
N PRO A 114 -24.44 3.82 -32.80
CA PRO A 114 -23.29 3.31 -33.53
C PRO A 114 -22.26 2.71 -32.58
N MET A 115 -21.61 1.63 -33.01
CA MET A 115 -20.42 1.14 -32.33
C MET A 115 -19.28 2.13 -32.53
N ALA A 116 -18.70 2.64 -31.45
CA ALA A 116 -17.53 3.51 -31.52
C ALA A 116 -16.34 2.75 -32.13
N THR A 117 -15.65 3.35 -33.09
CA THR A 117 -14.49 2.76 -33.78
C THR A 117 -13.28 3.68 -33.68
N GLY A 118 -12.08 3.12 -33.85
CA GLY A 118 -10.82 3.89 -33.77
C GLY A 118 -10.52 4.47 -32.39
N ILE A 119 -11.13 3.93 -31.32
CA ILE A 119 -10.89 4.39 -29.96
C ILE A 119 -9.45 4.04 -29.55
N VAL A 120 -8.70 5.05 -29.09
CA VAL A 120 -7.33 4.91 -28.58
C VAL A 120 -7.26 5.09 -27.07
N HIS A 121 -8.19 5.82 -26.48
CA HIS A 121 -8.36 5.98 -25.03
C HIS A 121 -9.82 5.79 -24.67
N SER A 122 -10.11 5.12 -23.57
CA SER A 122 -11.46 5.07 -23.02
C SER A 122 -11.43 4.79 -21.55
N GLY A 123 -12.43 5.30 -20.83
CA GLY A 123 -12.49 5.05 -19.42
C GLY A 123 -13.55 5.85 -18.70
N VAL A 124 -13.30 6.07 -17.41
CA VAL A 124 -14.26 6.66 -16.48
C VAL A 124 -13.63 7.88 -15.81
N ILE A 125 -14.41 8.95 -15.70
CA ILE A 125 -14.04 10.18 -15.00
C ILE A 125 -15.02 10.39 -13.85
N PHE A 126 -14.48 10.52 -12.64
CA PHE A 126 -15.19 11.02 -11.49
C PHE A 126 -14.79 12.47 -11.24
N THR A 127 -15.74 13.39 -11.12
CA THR A 127 -15.43 14.82 -10.88
C THR A 127 -15.13 15.16 -9.42
N ARG A 128 -15.25 14.16 -8.54
CA ARG A 128 -14.82 14.14 -7.14
C ARG A 128 -14.16 12.79 -6.86
N GLU A 129 -13.30 12.72 -5.85
CA GLU A 129 -12.76 11.43 -5.45
C GLU A 129 -13.87 10.55 -4.84
N PRO A 130 -14.13 9.34 -5.39
CA PRO A 130 -15.32 8.55 -5.11
C PRO A 130 -15.41 8.01 -3.66
N THR A 131 -14.30 8.00 -2.91
CA THR A 131 -14.26 7.47 -1.54
C THR A 131 -14.51 8.56 -0.50
N THR A 132 -13.79 9.69 -0.59
CA THR A 132 -13.80 10.73 0.44
C THR A 132 -14.51 12.01 0.04
N GLY A 133 -14.97 12.14 -1.22
CA GLY A 133 -15.58 13.37 -1.74
C GLY A 133 -14.59 14.53 -1.92
N ALA A 134 -13.29 14.28 -1.74
CA ALA A 134 -12.25 15.27 -1.93
C ALA A 134 -12.35 15.91 -3.32
N SER A 135 -12.06 17.21 -3.40
CA SER A 135 -12.17 17.99 -4.64
C SER A 135 -11.03 17.67 -5.64
N TYR A 136 -11.03 16.44 -6.16
CA TYR A 136 -10.14 15.93 -7.20
C TYR A 136 -10.97 15.33 -8.33
N VAL A 137 -10.62 15.64 -9.57
CA VAL A 137 -11.08 14.87 -10.72
C VAL A 137 -10.19 13.64 -10.83
N VAL A 138 -10.81 12.47 -10.88
CA VAL A 138 -10.14 11.16 -10.96
C VAL A 138 -10.49 10.54 -12.31
N ILE A 139 -9.48 10.23 -13.12
CA ILE A 139 -9.66 9.63 -14.45
C ILE A 139 -8.99 8.27 -14.46
N ALA A 140 -9.76 7.22 -14.68
CA ALA A 140 -9.27 5.88 -14.95
C ALA A 140 -9.29 5.68 -16.47
N ASP A 141 -8.13 5.52 -17.10
CA ASP A 141 -7.97 5.45 -18.55
C ASP A 141 -7.37 4.13 -19.01
N ASP A 142 -7.97 3.55 -20.06
CA ASP A 142 -7.43 2.43 -20.82
C ASP A 142 -6.98 2.88 -22.21
N ALA A 143 -5.68 2.73 -22.48
CA ALA A 143 -5.05 3.02 -23.76
C ALA A 143 -4.99 1.81 -24.73
N SER A 144 -5.64 0.68 -24.40
CA SER A 144 -5.67 -0.53 -25.23
C SER A 144 -6.61 -0.43 -26.44
N GLY A 145 -7.48 0.58 -26.45
CA GLY A 145 -8.49 0.82 -27.48
C GLY A 145 -9.81 0.04 -27.28
N LYS A 146 -10.01 -0.62 -26.13
CA LYS A 146 -11.26 -1.31 -25.79
C LYS A 146 -12.16 -0.44 -24.92
N THR A 147 -13.41 -0.26 -25.33
CA THR A 147 -14.37 0.67 -24.69
C THR A 147 -15.07 0.13 -23.44
N ASP A 148 -14.98 -1.17 -23.16
CA ASP A 148 -15.69 -1.86 -22.07
C ASP A 148 -14.76 -2.27 -20.93
N THR A 149 -13.50 -1.90 -21.02
CA THR A 149 -12.43 -2.57 -20.28
C THR A 149 -12.29 -2.02 -18.85
N VAL A 150 -12.52 -0.73 -18.65
CA VAL A 150 -12.62 -0.12 -17.32
C VAL A 150 -13.90 -0.53 -16.59
N THR A 151 -14.99 -0.79 -17.32
CA THR A 151 -16.33 -1.08 -16.76
C THR A 151 -16.61 -2.57 -16.55
N SER A 152 -15.94 -3.47 -17.30
CA SER A 152 -16.09 -4.93 -17.18
C SER A 152 -15.18 -5.59 -16.14
N GLY A 153 -14.20 -4.85 -15.58
CA GLY A 153 -13.26 -5.36 -14.58
C GLY A 153 -12.31 -6.45 -15.09
N ALA A 154 -12.26 -6.71 -16.40
CA ALA A 154 -11.44 -7.75 -17.02
C ALA A 154 -10.05 -7.24 -17.40
N LYS A 155 -9.01 -8.05 -17.10
CA LYS A 155 -7.58 -7.98 -17.52
C LYS A 155 -7.18 -6.77 -18.38
N ALA A 156 -7.17 -5.58 -17.81
CA ALA A 156 -6.55 -4.46 -18.48
C ALA A 156 -5.90 -3.49 -17.54
N GLU A 157 -5.00 -2.76 -18.17
CA GLU A 157 -3.94 -2.01 -17.55
C GLU A 157 -4.39 -0.56 -17.55
N VAL A 158 -5.18 -0.20 -16.55
CA VAL A 158 -5.78 1.13 -16.43
C VAL A 158 -4.83 2.03 -15.66
N ASP A 159 -4.48 3.18 -16.23
CA ASP A 159 -3.77 4.25 -15.53
C ASP A 159 -4.79 5.15 -14.84
N THR A 160 -4.51 5.51 -13.58
CA THR A 160 -5.38 6.41 -12.81
C THR A 160 -4.69 7.75 -12.61
N TYR A 161 -5.36 8.81 -13.05
CA TYR A 161 -4.93 10.19 -12.94
C TYR A 161 -5.75 10.92 -11.88
N PHE A 162 -5.08 11.78 -11.13
CA PHE A 162 -5.69 12.66 -10.14
C PHE A 162 -5.30 14.09 -10.46
N ILE A 163 -6.27 15.00 -10.47
CA ILE A 163 -6.03 16.44 -10.57
C ILE A 163 -6.92 17.18 -9.59
N LYS A 164 -6.33 18.07 -8.78
CA LYS A 164 -7.07 18.95 -7.87
C LYS A 164 -7.97 19.87 -8.70
N TYR A 165 -9.25 19.94 -8.35
CA TYR A 165 -10.21 20.78 -9.07
C TYR A 165 -9.73 22.25 -9.10
N ALA A 166 -9.94 22.92 -10.23
CA ALA A 166 -9.45 24.26 -10.56
C ALA A 166 -7.93 24.42 -10.78
N VAL A 167 -7.15 23.34 -10.73
CA VAL A 167 -5.75 23.37 -11.23
C VAL A 167 -5.75 23.13 -12.74
N PRO A 168 -5.04 23.96 -13.52
CA PRO A 168 -4.88 23.72 -14.96
C PRO A 168 -4.10 22.42 -15.22
N PRO A 169 -4.60 21.53 -16.10
CA PRO A 169 -3.93 20.27 -16.37
C PRO A 169 -2.60 20.48 -17.11
N SER A 170 -1.58 19.71 -16.73
CA SER A 170 -0.29 19.66 -17.42
C SER A 170 -0.15 18.41 -18.29
N ILE A 171 -0.76 17.30 -17.85
CA ILE A 171 -0.76 16.00 -18.56
C ILE A 171 -1.63 16.09 -19.84
N PRO A 172 -1.14 15.62 -21.02
CA PRO A 172 -1.85 15.74 -22.30
C PRO A 172 -3.28 15.15 -22.32
N LEU A 173 -3.48 13.97 -21.71
CA LEU A 173 -4.80 13.35 -21.61
C LEU A 173 -5.76 14.24 -20.80
N LEU A 174 -5.32 14.75 -19.65
CA LEU A 174 -6.11 15.63 -18.81
C LEU A 174 -6.44 16.97 -19.51
N LYS A 175 -5.49 17.54 -20.27
CA LYS A 175 -5.75 18.73 -21.11
C LYS A 175 -6.86 18.52 -22.13
N THR A 176 -7.02 17.29 -22.62
CA THR A 176 -8.04 16.92 -23.60
C THR A 176 -9.41 16.75 -22.94
N LEU A 177 -9.47 16.15 -21.74
CA LEU A 177 -10.72 15.77 -21.07
C LEU A 177 -11.29 16.86 -20.15
N MET A 178 -10.45 17.65 -19.50
CA MET A 178 -10.89 18.66 -18.52
C MET A 178 -11.87 19.70 -19.08
N PRO A 179 -11.76 20.19 -20.33
CA PRO A 179 -12.76 21.10 -20.90
C PRO A 179 -14.16 20.49 -20.98
N LEU A 180 -14.29 19.19 -21.28
CA LEU A 180 -15.57 18.47 -21.26
C LEU A 180 -16.09 18.34 -19.82
N VAL A 181 -15.21 18.03 -18.86
CA VAL A 181 -15.58 17.94 -17.44
C VAL A 181 -16.15 19.26 -16.93
N GLU A 182 -15.47 20.37 -17.18
CA GLU A 182 -15.91 21.71 -16.78
C GLU A 182 -17.24 22.12 -17.43
N GLU A 183 -17.40 21.79 -18.72
CA GLU A 183 -18.66 21.98 -19.45
C GLU A 183 -19.81 21.20 -18.78
N LEU A 184 -19.61 19.92 -18.48
CA LEU A 184 -20.65 19.07 -17.87
C LEU A 184 -21.02 19.53 -16.46
N ILE A 185 -20.03 19.91 -15.63
CA ILE A 185 -20.30 20.47 -14.29
C ILE A 185 -21.15 21.74 -14.38
N THR A 186 -20.84 22.61 -15.34
CA THR A 186 -21.57 23.87 -15.58
C THR A 186 -23.00 23.62 -16.06
N VAL A 187 -23.16 22.69 -17.00
CA VAL A 187 -24.43 22.35 -17.67
C VAL A 187 -25.42 21.66 -16.73
N PHE A 188 -24.93 20.78 -15.83
CA PHE A 188 -25.75 20.13 -14.80
C PHE A 188 -25.84 20.92 -13.50
N THR A 189 -25.09 22.02 -13.35
CA THR A 189 -24.97 22.79 -12.09
C THR A 189 -24.63 21.89 -10.90
N HIS A 190 -23.81 20.86 -11.16
CA HIS A 190 -23.51 19.78 -10.23
C HIS A 190 -22.10 19.27 -10.46
N ASP A 191 -21.32 19.12 -9.40
CA ASP A 191 -19.90 18.77 -9.45
C ASP A 191 -19.61 17.32 -9.02
N ARG A 192 -20.65 16.49 -8.84
CA ARG A 192 -20.55 15.06 -8.51
C ARG A 192 -21.07 14.24 -9.66
N LEU A 193 -20.19 14.01 -10.63
CA LEU A 193 -20.48 13.34 -11.88
C LEU A 193 -19.58 12.11 -12.03
N ASP A 194 -20.18 11.05 -12.57
CA ASP A 194 -19.51 9.87 -13.09
C ASP A 194 -19.76 9.83 -14.60
N ILE A 195 -18.68 9.84 -15.38
CA ILE A 195 -18.66 10.08 -16.81
C ILE A 195 -17.89 8.96 -17.49
N GLU A 196 -18.51 8.27 -18.45
CA GLU A 196 -17.82 7.33 -19.34
C GLU A 196 -17.46 8.03 -20.65
N TYR A 197 -16.22 7.87 -21.10
CA TYR A 197 -15.72 8.55 -22.29
C TYR A 197 -14.91 7.62 -23.21
N GLY A 198 -14.72 8.07 -24.45
CA GLY A 198 -13.73 7.52 -25.37
C GLY A 198 -13.09 8.62 -26.20
N ILE A 199 -11.83 8.45 -26.60
CA ILE A 199 -11.11 9.33 -27.52
C ILE A 199 -10.72 8.49 -28.72
N ASN A 200 -11.07 8.95 -29.93
CA ASN A 200 -10.63 8.28 -31.15
C ASN A 200 -9.24 8.72 -31.60
N ASP A 201 -8.68 8.02 -32.58
CA ASP A 201 -7.40 8.31 -33.23
C ASP A 201 -7.28 9.73 -33.81
N ALA A 202 -8.41 10.37 -34.13
CA ALA A 202 -8.49 11.78 -34.54
C ALA A 202 -8.45 12.78 -33.37
N GLY A 203 -8.43 12.31 -32.12
CA GLY A 203 -8.45 13.14 -30.90
C GLY A 203 -9.83 13.66 -30.50
N GLN A 204 -10.91 13.16 -31.11
CA GLN A 204 -12.28 13.54 -30.78
C GLN A 204 -12.76 12.81 -29.53
N VAL A 205 -13.29 13.58 -28.57
CA VAL A 205 -13.84 13.06 -27.31
C VAL A 205 -15.31 12.70 -27.47
N TRP A 206 -15.65 11.45 -27.20
CA TRP A 206 -16.99 10.89 -27.17
C TRP A 206 -17.46 10.70 -25.74
N LEU A 207 -18.66 11.19 -25.43
CA LEU A 207 -19.36 10.95 -24.18
C LEU A 207 -20.24 9.69 -24.36
N PHE A 208 -19.89 8.62 -23.65
CA PHE A 208 -20.64 7.36 -23.69
C PHE A 208 -21.74 7.30 -22.63
N GLN A 209 -21.50 7.88 -21.45
CA GLN A 209 -22.49 7.95 -20.37
C GLN A 209 -22.14 9.10 -19.42
N ILE A 210 -23.16 9.65 -18.76
CA ILE A 210 -22.99 10.53 -17.60
C ILE A 210 -24.11 10.27 -16.60
N ARG A 211 -23.75 10.23 -15.31
CA ARG A 211 -24.70 10.07 -14.20
C ARG A 211 -24.23 10.80 -12.93
N PRO A 212 -25.11 11.00 -11.94
CA PRO A 212 -24.71 11.50 -10.62
C PRO A 212 -23.76 10.52 -9.93
N LEU A 213 -22.71 11.03 -9.29
CA LEU A 213 -21.83 10.24 -8.44
C LEU A 213 -22.45 10.12 -7.04
N CYS A 214 -22.90 8.91 -6.69
CA CYS A 214 -23.47 8.61 -5.38
C CYS A 214 -22.38 8.54 -4.31
N MET A 215 -22.35 9.50 -3.39
CA MET A 215 -21.42 9.49 -2.25
C MET A 215 -22.08 10.00 -0.97
N PRO A 216 -21.58 9.57 0.20
CA PRO A 216 -21.92 10.21 1.47
C PRO A 216 -21.55 11.69 1.42
N VAL A 217 -22.45 12.57 1.89
CA VAL A 217 -22.21 14.02 1.87
C VAL A 217 -21.05 14.36 2.81
N THR A 218 -19.87 14.57 2.25
CA THR A 218 -18.74 15.24 2.89
C THR A 218 -18.47 16.51 2.11
N VAL A 219 -18.74 17.65 2.74
CA VAL A 219 -18.59 18.97 2.14
C VAL A 219 -17.12 19.37 2.31
N ASP A 220 -16.31 19.21 1.26
CA ASP A 220 -15.05 19.97 1.15
C ASP A 220 -15.42 21.44 0.89
N ALA A 221 -15.52 22.22 1.96
CA ALA A 221 -15.78 23.66 1.90
C ALA A 221 -14.57 24.43 1.34
N ASP A 222 -14.82 25.66 0.87
CA ASP A 222 -14.01 26.64 0.09
C ASP A 222 -12.46 26.73 0.21
N ASN A 223 -11.79 26.03 1.14
CA ASN A 223 -10.33 26.09 1.37
C ASN A 223 -9.52 24.90 0.79
N SER A 224 -10.05 24.21 -0.22
CA SER A 224 -9.46 22.95 -0.72
C SER A 224 -8.07 23.11 -1.37
N LEU A 225 -7.80 24.24 -2.05
CA LEU A 225 -6.51 24.54 -2.69
C LEU A 225 -5.42 24.92 -1.66
N ALA A 226 -5.76 25.69 -0.62
CA ALA A 226 -4.79 26.18 0.37
C ALA A 226 -4.04 25.04 1.09
N ARG A 227 -4.72 23.90 1.31
CA ARG A 227 -4.09 22.70 1.88
C ARG A 227 -2.99 22.16 0.96
N VAL A 228 -3.32 22.02 -0.33
CA VAL A 228 -2.38 21.51 -1.35
C VAL A 228 -1.25 22.50 -1.60
N ASP A 229 -1.53 23.80 -1.59
CA ASP A 229 -0.51 24.85 -1.70
C ASP A 229 0.51 24.78 -0.56
N SER A 230 0.05 24.54 0.67
CA SER A 230 0.96 24.35 1.82
C SER A 230 1.91 23.17 1.59
N ILE A 231 1.39 22.05 1.08
CA ILE A 231 2.19 20.86 0.74
C ILE A 231 3.18 21.17 -0.39
N ALA A 232 2.72 21.76 -1.49
CA ALA A 232 3.57 22.10 -2.64
C ALA A 232 4.70 23.08 -2.27
N ASN A 233 4.40 24.08 -1.43
CA ASN A 233 5.40 25.01 -0.90
C ASN A 233 6.44 24.29 -0.04
N LYS A 234 5.99 23.36 0.82
CA LYS A 234 6.90 22.55 1.64
C LYS A 234 7.78 21.64 0.78
N LEU A 235 7.22 20.95 -0.21
CA LEU A 235 7.95 20.13 -1.18
C LEU A 235 9.00 20.95 -1.92
N THR A 236 8.63 22.13 -2.42
CA THR A 236 9.55 23.05 -3.11
C THR A 236 10.74 23.44 -2.23
N MET A 237 10.53 23.61 -0.93
CA MET A 237 11.61 23.90 0.01
C MET A 237 12.51 22.68 0.25
N LEU A 238 11.93 21.51 0.51
CA LEU A 238 12.67 20.30 0.87
C LEU A 238 13.44 19.68 -0.31
N MET A 239 12.93 19.82 -1.54
CA MET A 239 13.55 19.30 -2.77
C MET A 239 14.76 20.11 -3.25
N LYS A 240 15.06 21.26 -2.61
CA LYS A 240 16.30 22.01 -2.86
C LYS A 240 17.53 21.23 -2.35
N PRO A 241 18.73 21.48 -2.91
CA PRO A 241 19.97 20.98 -2.34
C PRO A 241 20.08 21.37 -0.86
N HIS A 242 20.50 20.43 -0.02
CA HIS A 242 20.66 20.67 1.41
C HIS A 242 22.16 20.71 1.78
N PRO A 243 22.65 21.75 2.47
CA PRO A 243 24.09 21.95 2.72
C PRO A 243 24.79 20.79 3.45
N PHE A 244 24.04 20.01 4.21
CA PHE A 244 24.57 18.91 5.04
C PHE A 244 24.20 17.51 4.54
N LEU A 245 23.55 17.41 3.37
CA LEU A 245 23.21 16.12 2.75
C LEU A 245 23.87 16.02 1.38
N PHE A 246 24.25 14.80 1.02
CA PHE A 246 24.61 14.49 -0.36
C PHE A 246 23.35 14.42 -1.22
N GLY A 247 23.50 14.71 -2.52
CA GLY A 247 22.40 14.76 -3.48
C GLY A 247 21.84 16.17 -3.72
N SER A 248 21.60 16.47 -4.99
CA SER A 248 21.08 17.73 -5.50
C SER A 248 19.60 17.95 -5.20
N THR A 249 18.83 16.89 -4.98
CA THR A 249 17.38 16.95 -4.73
C THR A 249 16.92 15.79 -3.84
N THR A 250 15.61 15.66 -3.60
CA THR A 250 15.03 14.48 -2.95
C THR A 250 13.75 14.04 -3.65
N VAL A 251 13.29 12.86 -3.28
CA VAL A 251 11.99 12.27 -3.61
C VAL A 251 11.35 11.88 -2.30
N PHE A 252 10.03 11.92 -2.22
CA PHE A 252 9.29 11.45 -1.05
C PHE A 252 8.51 10.20 -1.40
N GLY A 253 8.54 9.17 -0.54
CA GLY A 253 7.74 7.98 -0.77
C GLY A 253 7.15 7.38 0.50
N VAL A 254 6.09 6.58 0.36
CA VAL A 254 5.38 5.95 1.49
C VAL A 254 5.95 4.58 1.91
N MET A 255 6.84 4.01 1.10
CA MET A 255 7.48 2.69 1.29
C MET A 255 9.03 2.61 1.17
N PRO A 256 9.81 3.66 0.83
CA PRO A 256 11.28 3.54 0.67
C PRO A 256 12.06 3.07 1.89
N ASP A 257 11.60 3.39 3.10
CA ASP A 257 12.31 3.04 4.32
C ASP A 257 11.33 3.05 5.49
N TRP A 258 11.41 2.09 6.40
CA TRP A 258 10.47 1.99 7.53
C TRP A 258 8.96 1.97 7.17
N ASN A 259 8.61 1.86 5.88
CA ASN A 259 7.31 1.54 5.30
C ASN A 259 6.09 2.07 6.08
N PRO A 260 5.92 3.39 6.28
CA PRO A 260 4.81 3.93 7.05
C PRO A 260 3.43 3.48 6.53
N ALA A 261 3.25 3.34 5.22
CA ALA A 261 1.98 2.82 4.67
C ALA A 261 1.66 1.39 5.11
N GLU A 262 2.67 0.53 5.30
CA GLU A 262 2.51 -0.86 5.78
C GLU A 262 2.30 -0.95 7.29
N ILE A 263 2.89 -0.02 8.07
CA ILE A 263 2.90 -0.11 9.53
C ILE A 263 1.74 0.68 10.17
N ILE A 264 1.42 1.86 9.64
CA ILE A 264 0.41 2.76 10.21
C ILE A 264 -0.65 3.20 9.19
N GLY A 265 -0.55 2.79 7.92
CA GLY A 265 -1.46 3.18 6.85
C GLY A 265 -1.12 4.52 6.20
N LEU A 266 -1.82 4.86 5.12
CA LEU A 266 -1.68 6.16 4.41
C LEU A 266 -2.31 7.33 5.17
N TYR A 267 -3.38 7.05 5.91
CA TYR A 267 -4.12 7.99 6.74
C TYR A 267 -4.10 7.51 8.19
N PRO A 268 -2.93 7.53 8.86
CA PRO A 268 -2.85 7.11 10.25
C PRO A 268 -3.60 8.09 11.14
N LYS A 269 -4.30 7.58 12.17
CA LYS A 269 -4.81 8.44 13.24
C LYS A 269 -3.65 9.11 13.99
N PRO A 270 -3.82 10.33 14.54
CA PRO A 270 -2.75 11.12 15.17
C PRO A 270 -1.91 10.38 16.22
N LEU A 271 -2.52 9.49 17.01
CA LEU A 271 -1.79 8.75 18.04
C LEU A 271 -0.81 7.76 17.42
N ALA A 272 -1.25 6.99 16.44
CA ALA A 272 -0.39 6.03 15.74
C ALA A 272 0.76 6.73 15.01
N LEU A 273 0.46 7.84 14.32
CA LEU A 273 1.46 8.66 13.63
C LEU A 273 2.53 9.19 14.60
N SER A 274 2.11 9.79 15.71
CA SER A 274 3.02 10.40 16.68
C SER A 274 3.83 9.38 17.48
N LEU A 275 3.25 8.23 17.84
CA LEU A 275 3.99 7.12 18.46
C LEU A 275 5.05 6.56 17.49
N TYR A 276 4.71 6.40 16.21
CA TYR A 276 5.65 5.87 15.23
C TYR A 276 6.84 6.81 15.00
N LYS A 277 6.56 8.12 14.92
CA LYS A 277 7.59 9.17 14.86
C LYS A 277 8.54 9.10 16.05
N ASP A 278 8.00 9.18 17.25
CA ASP A 278 8.81 9.27 18.47
C ASP A 278 9.66 8.02 18.70
N LEU A 279 9.09 6.84 18.52
CA LEU A 279 9.77 5.58 18.80
C LEU A 279 10.77 5.19 17.71
N VAL A 280 10.56 5.62 16.46
CA VAL A 280 11.31 5.14 15.30
C VAL A 280 11.90 6.28 14.48
N THR A 281 11.09 7.03 13.73
CA THR A 281 11.54 7.80 12.56
C THR A 281 12.07 9.20 12.86
N ASP A 282 11.83 9.76 14.05
CA ASP A 282 12.37 11.06 14.43
C ASP A 282 13.88 11.02 14.69
N SER A 283 14.39 9.93 15.28
CA SER A 283 15.83 9.84 15.54
C SER A 283 16.39 8.43 15.78
N THR A 284 15.62 7.51 16.34
CA THR A 284 16.09 6.17 16.75
C THR A 284 16.80 5.43 15.63
N TRP A 285 16.21 5.43 14.44
CA TRP A 285 16.79 4.82 13.24
C TRP A 285 18.18 5.40 12.90
N ALA A 286 18.34 6.72 12.97
CA ALA A 286 19.58 7.42 12.63
C ALA A 286 20.67 7.22 13.67
N TYR A 287 20.29 7.19 14.96
CA TYR A 287 21.21 6.83 16.04
C TYR A 287 21.82 5.47 15.78
N GLN A 288 20.98 4.49 15.44
CA GLN A 288 21.44 3.12 15.30
C GLN A 288 22.23 2.88 14.02
N ARG A 289 21.83 3.45 12.87
CA ARG A 289 22.66 3.40 11.65
C ARG A 289 24.05 3.98 11.90
N ASN A 290 24.15 5.13 12.58
CA ASN A 290 25.46 5.68 12.94
C ASN A 290 26.28 4.74 13.84
N ASN A 291 25.64 4.10 14.82
CA ASN A 291 26.33 3.13 15.69
C ASN A 291 26.87 1.91 14.93
N TYR A 292 26.23 1.54 13.81
CA TYR A 292 26.68 0.47 12.91
C TYR A 292 27.78 0.92 11.92
N GLY A 293 28.16 2.20 11.94
CA GLY A 293 29.25 2.74 11.12
C GLY A 293 28.83 3.41 9.81
N TYR A 294 27.53 3.64 9.65
CA TYR A 294 27.00 4.45 8.55
C TYR A 294 27.07 5.95 8.88
N LYS A 295 26.79 6.80 7.88
CA LYS A 295 26.79 8.26 8.03
C LYS A 295 25.81 8.74 9.11
N ASN A 296 26.23 9.73 9.90
CA ASN A 296 25.44 10.29 10.99
C ASN A 296 24.33 11.23 10.48
N LEU A 297 23.07 10.90 10.75
CA LEU A 297 21.90 11.71 10.40
C LEU A 297 20.94 12.00 11.56
N ARG A 298 21.43 12.00 12.80
CA ARG A 298 20.59 12.15 14.03
C ARG A 298 19.72 13.40 14.08
N SER A 299 20.03 14.43 13.30
CA SER A 299 19.30 15.71 13.27
C SER A 299 18.40 15.88 12.05
N PHE A 300 18.21 14.83 11.25
CA PHE A 300 17.38 14.87 10.06
C PHE A 300 16.10 14.07 10.30
N PRO A 301 14.91 14.68 10.18
CA PRO A 301 13.67 13.93 10.23
C PRO A 301 13.58 13.02 8.99
N LEU A 302 13.42 11.71 9.21
CA LEU A 302 13.23 10.77 8.10
C LEU A 302 11.83 10.87 7.52
N MET A 303 10.83 10.89 8.40
CA MET A 303 9.43 10.92 8.03
C MET A 303 8.87 12.34 8.12
N ILE A 304 8.52 12.88 6.97
CA ILE A 304 7.86 14.18 6.80
C ILE A 304 6.35 13.97 6.84
N ASP A 305 5.69 14.86 7.57
CA ASP A 305 4.23 14.89 7.73
C ASP A 305 3.64 15.92 6.76
N PHE A 306 2.92 15.45 5.73
CA PHE A 306 2.19 16.28 4.78
C PHE A 306 0.70 16.30 5.16
N LEU A 307 0.36 17.11 6.18
CA LEU A 307 -1.01 17.29 6.69
C LEU A 307 -1.68 15.98 7.13
N GLY A 308 -0.95 15.12 7.83
CA GLY A 308 -1.38 13.82 8.33
C GLY A 308 -0.91 12.64 7.48
N LEU A 309 -0.40 12.88 6.26
CA LEU A 309 0.12 11.84 5.38
C LEU A 309 1.63 11.65 5.60
N PRO A 310 2.09 10.46 6.06
CA PRO A 310 3.49 10.20 6.35
C PRO A 310 4.29 9.81 5.10
N TYR A 311 5.39 10.52 4.84
CA TYR A 311 6.29 10.26 3.73
C TYR A 311 7.76 10.24 4.16
N ILE A 312 8.55 9.37 3.57
CA ILE A 312 9.98 9.23 3.82
C ILE A 312 10.75 10.14 2.88
N ASP A 313 11.64 10.98 3.42
CA ASP A 313 12.65 11.71 2.64
C ASP A 313 13.71 10.72 2.15
N VAL A 314 13.66 10.37 0.86
CA VAL A 314 14.53 9.35 0.27
C VAL A 314 15.99 9.79 0.25
N ARG A 315 16.29 11.08 0.08
CA ARG A 315 17.67 11.59 0.17
C ARG A 315 18.25 11.36 1.57
N VAL A 316 17.46 11.59 2.62
CA VAL A 316 17.88 11.33 4.00
C VAL A 316 18.12 9.82 4.19
N SER A 317 17.21 8.97 3.72
CA SER A 317 17.39 7.51 3.77
C SER A 317 18.66 7.07 3.03
N PHE A 318 18.87 7.50 1.78
CA PHE A 318 20.04 7.10 0.98
C PHE A 318 21.36 7.58 1.57
N ASN A 319 21.42 8.80 2.11
CA ASN A 319 22.61 9.26 2.83
C ASN A 319 22.95 8.35 4.02
N SER A 320 21.93 7.77 4.66
CA SER A 320 22.10 6.97 5.86
C SER A 320 22.62 5.56 5.61
N PHE A 321 22.57 5.09 4.36
CA PHE A 321 23.10 3.79 3.95
C PHE A 321 24.56 3.88 3.50
N LEU A 322 25.11 5.09 3.40
CA LEU A 322 26.50 5.27 3.01
C LEU A 322 27.44 4.98 4.20
N PRO A 323 28.60 4.32 3.95
CA PRO A 323 29.68 4.25 4.91
C PRO A 323 30.09 5.65 5.38
N LYS A 324 30.35 5.83 6.68
CA LYS A 324 30.66 7.14 7.26
C LYS A 324 31.95 7.78 6.70
N ASP A 325 32.88 6.97 6.24
CA ASP A 325 34.24 7.37 5.83
C ASP A 325 34.36 7.57 4.29
N LEU A 326 33.23 7.54 3.57
CA LEU A 326 33.19 7.74 2.12
C LEU A 326 33.50 9.20 1.75
N SER A 327 34.24 9.40 0.66
CA SER A 327 34.58 10.74 0.18
C SER A 327 33.32 11.56 -0.21
N PRO A 328 33.30 12.88 0.08
CA PRO A 328 32.11 13.71 -0.22
C PRO A 328 31.70 13.72 -1.69
N ASN A 329 32.67 13.74 -2.61
CA ASN A 329 32.40 13.75 -4.05
C ASN A 329 31.69 12.47 -4.49
N LEU A 330 32.19 11.32 -4.06
CA LEU A 330 31.58 10.03 -4.33
C LEU A 330 30.19 9.92 -3.68
N GLY A 331 30.05 10.42 -2.45
CA GLY A 331 28.77 10.47 -1.75
C GLY A 331 27.69 11.27 -2.49
N HIS A 332 28.02 12.46 -3.02
CA HIS A 332 27.10 13.24 -3.87
C HIS A 332 26.67 12.46 -5.11
N LYS A 333 27.65 11.93 -5.84
CA LYS A 333 27.42 11.20 -7.09
C LYS A 333 26.55 9.95 -6.87
N LEU A 334 26.79 9.19 -5.79
CA LEU A 334 26.00 8.01 -5.45
C LEU A 334 24.56 8.35 -5.08
N VAL A 335 24.33 9.37 -4.25
CA VAL A 335 22.96 9.72 -3.85
C VAL A 335 22.15 10.26 -5.04
N ASP A 336 22.76 11.09 -5.89
CA ASP A 336 22.10 11.54 -7.13
C ASP A 336 21.80 10.37 -8.06
N TYR A 337 22.74 9.42 -8.23
CA TYR A 337 22.53 8.20 -9.00
C TYR A 337 21.38 7.35 -8.44
N TYR A 338 21.37 7.07 -7.14
CA TYR A 338 20.30 6.28 -6.51
C TYR A 338 18.93 6.95 -6.63
N LEU A 339 18.85 8.27 -6.44
CA LEU A 339 17.60 9.02 -6.63
C LEU A 339 17.12 8.95 -8.08
N GLN A 340 18.04 9.03 -9.05
CA GLN A 340 17.70 8.89 -10.46
C GLN A 340 17.18 7.48 -10.77
N CYS A 341 17.84 6.42 -10.28
CA CYS A 341 17.36 5.05 -10.42
C CYS A 341 15.93 4.87 -9.88
N LEU A 342 15.59 5.50 -8.74
CA LEU A 342 14.24 5.43 -8.19
C LEU A 342 13.22 6.21 -9.03
N LYS A 343 13.60 7.36 -9.59
CA LYS A 343 12.73 8.12 -10.50
C LYS A 343 12.46 7.37 -11.80
N ASP A 344 13.48 6.71 -12.34
CA ASP A 344 13.38 5.92 -13.57
C ASP A 344 12.61 4.61 -13.36
N ASN A 345 12.63 4.06 -12.13
CA ASN A 345 11.84 2.90 -11.73
C ASN A 345 11.08 3.13 -10.40
N PRO A 346 9.97 3.90 -10.42
CA PRO A 346 9.19 4.21 -9.21
C PRO A 346 8.65 2.98 -8.47
N LYS A 347 8.52 1.84 -9.14
CA LYS A 347 8.04 0.58 -8.54
C LYS A 347 9.01 0.01 -7.51
N ALA A 348 10.30 0.32 -7.63
CA ALA A 348 11.31 -0.13 -6.66
C ALA A 348 11.23 0.59 -5.31
N HIS A 349 10.23 1.47 -5.10
CA HIS A 349 10.09 2.25 -3.88
C HIS A 349 9.87 1.41 -2.61
N ASP A 350 9.52 0.13 -2.68
CA ASP A 350 9.35 -0.77 -1.54
C ASP A 350 10.55 -1.73 -1.34
N SER A 351 11.53 -1.63 -2.23
CA SER A 351 12.65 -2.55 -2.42
C SER A 351 13.97 -1.81 -2.65
N VAL A 352 14.02 -0.50 -2.35
CA VAL A 352 15.16 0.39 -2.63
C VAL A 352 16.49 -0.14 -2.10
N GLU A 353 16.48 -0.86 -0.99
CA GLU A 353 17.70 -1.38 -0.37
C GLU A 353 18.28 -2.62 -1.06
N PHE A 354 17.48 -3.36 -1.83
CA PHE A 354 17.94 -4.51 -2.61
C PHE A 354 18.23 -4.12 -4.06
N ASP A 355 17.39 -3.24 -4.62
CA ASP A 355 17.40 -2.97 -6.04
C ASP A 355 18.24 -1.75 -6.42
N ILE A 356 18.37 -0.77 -5.52
CA ILE A 356 18.98 0.53 -5.81
C ILE A 356 20.25 0.77 -4.99
N VAL A 357 20.15 0.68 -3.67
CA VAL A 357 21.20 1.15 -2.76
C VAL A 357 22.21 0.05 -2.47
N LEU A 358 23.50 0.37 -2.60
CA LEU A 358 24.57 -0.47 -2.07
C LEU A 358 24.82 -0.11 -0.61
N SER A 359 24.15 -0.81 0.30
CA SER A 359 24.28 -0.58 1.75
C SER A 359 25.26 -1.53 2.46
N CYS A 360 25.68 -2.61 1.81
CA CYS A 360 26.68 -3.54 2.35
C CYS A 360 27.49 -4.23 1.23
N TYR A 361 28.55 -4.92 1.63
CA TYR A 361 29.36 -5.74 0.73
C TYR A 361 28.81 -7.17 0.65
N THR A 362 28.75 -7.72 -0.56
CA THR A 362 28.43 -9.12 -0.85
C THR A 362 29.43 -9.70 -1.86
N PRO A 363 29.62 -11.02 -1.93
CA PRO A 363 30.36 -11.67 -3.01
C PRO A 363 29.95 -11.20 -4.43
N SER A 364 28.67 -10.91 -4.66
CA SER A 364 28.15 -10.43 -5.94
C SER A 364 28.43 -8.94 -6.27
N ILE A 365 29.27 -8.26 -5.47
CA ILE A 365 29.55 -6.82 -5.61
C ILE A 365 30.14 -6.44 -6.98
N GLN A 366 30.88 -7.33 -7.63
CA GLN A 366 31.58 -7.02 -8.88
C GLN A 366 30.61 -6.64 -10.00
N ALA A 367 29.48 -7.35 -10.12
CA ALA A 367 28.43 -7.02 -11.08
C ALA A 367 27.84 -5.63 -10.82
N LYS A 368 27.62 -5.28 -9.55
CA LYS A 368 27.12 -3.96 -9.14
C LYS A 368 28.13 -2.84 -9.46
N MET A 369 29.43 -3.10 -9.27
CA MET A 369 30.48 -2.14 -9.65
C MET A 369 30.51 -1.89 -11.16
N GLN A 370 30.32 -2.93 -11.99
CA GLN A 370 30.25 -2.77 -13.44
C GLN A 370 29.05 -1.92 -13.87
N THR A 371 27.90 -2.06 -13.21
CA THR A 371 26.74 -1.19 -13.43
C THR A 371 27.07 0.27 -13.11
N LEU A 372 27.79 0.54 -12.02
CA LEU A 372 28.24 1.91 -11.69
C LEU A 372 29.22 2.45 -12.74
N ILE A 373 30.18 1.65 -13.21
CA ILE A 373 31.11 2.07 -14.27
C ILE A 373 30.34 2.43 -15.54
N ALA A 374 29.36 1.61 -15.94
CA ALA A 374 28.47 1.90 -17.07
C ALA A 374 27.65 3.18 -16.87
N ALA A 375 27.31 3.53 -15.62
CA ALA A 375 26.64 4.77 -15.25
C ALA A 375 27.59 5.98 -15.11
N GLY A 376 28.88 5.82 -15.42
CA GLY A 376 29.87 6.91 -15.45
C GLY A 376 30.69 7.08 -14.16
N PHE A 377 30.72 6.08 -13.29
CA PHE A 377 31.67 6.03 -12.16
C PHE A 377 33.04 5.56 -12.63
N SER A 378 34.11 6.11 -12.05
CA SER A 378 35.48 5.68 -12.33
C SER A 378 35.83 4.41 -11.56
N GLU A 379 36.80 3.65 -12.05
CA GLU A 379 37.30 2.45 -11.34
C GLU A 379 37.83 2.79 -9.94
N ALA A 380 38.44 3.96 -9.77
CA ALA A 380 38.91 4.43 -8.46
C ALA A 380 37.76 4.69 -7.48
N GLU A 381 36.67 5.31 -7.95
CA GLU A 381 35.45 5.54 -7.16
C GLU A 381 34.80 4.20 -6.75
N CYS A 382 34.69 3.25 -7.70
CA CYS A 382 34.17 1.91 -7.42
C CYS A 382 35.06 1.13 -6.43
N GLY A 383 36.39 1.25 -6.56
CA GLY A 383 37.35 0.66 -5.64
C GLY A 383 37.24 1.23 -4.22
N GLU A 384 37.08 2.55 -4.09
CA GLU A 384 36.83 3.22 -2.80
C GLU A 384 35.54 2.69 -2.16
N LEU A 385 34.42 2.72 -2.90
CA LEU A 385 33.12 2.24 -2.40
C LEU A 385 33.19 0.79 -1.95
N SER A 386 33.74 -0.10 -2.80
CA SER A 386 33.87 -1.52 -2.50
C SER A 386 34.69 -1.76 -1.21
N SER A 387 35.84 -1.08 -1.08
CA SER A 387 36.67 -1.20 0.13
C SER A 387 35.97 -0.69 1.39
N GLN A 388 35.23 0.41 1.29
CA GLN A 388 34.49 0.97 2.42
C GLN A 388 33.31 0.08 2.84
N LEU A 389 32.57 -0.47 1.87
CA LEU A 389 31.50 -1.43 2.12
C LEU A 389 32.07 -2.71 2.78
N LEU A 390 33.20 -3.24 2.30
CA LEU A 390 33.82 -4.44 2.88
C LEU A 390 34.22 -4.20 4.34
N SER A 391 34.89 -3.08 4.63
CA SER A 391 35.27 -2.72 6.00
C SER A 391 34.06 -2.55 6.92
N LEU A 392 33.01 -1.88 6.41
CA LEU A 392 31.75 -1.69 7.12
C LEU A 392 31.08 -3.03 7.43
N THR A 393 30.90 -3.88 6.42
CA THR A 393 30.25 -5.19 6.56
C THR A 393 31.00 -6.05 7.53
N ASN A 394 32.32 -6.23 7.38
CA ASN A 394 33.14 -7.02 8.31
C ASN A 394 33.00 -6.57 9.76
N ARG A 395 32.91 -5.26 10.01
CA ARG A 395 32.69 -4.73 11.37
C ARG A 395 31.32 -5.05 11.93
N ILE A 396 30.28 -4.99 11.08
CA ILE A 396 28.90 -5.25 11.50
C ILE A 396 28.72 -6.73 11.81
N ILE A 397 29.20 -7.61 10.92
CA ILE A 397 28.95 -9.05 11.01
C ILE A 397 29.88 -9.78 12.00
N ASP A 398 30.96 -9.12 12.46
CA ASP A 398 32.00 -9.72 13.32
C ASP A 398 31.39 -10.57 14.45
N PRO A 399 31.78 -11.85 14.57
CA PRO A 399 31.09 -12.80 15.44
C PRO A 399 31.39 -12.59 16.94
N ARG A 400 32.32 -11.70 17.28
CA ARG A 400 32.76 -11.45 18.66
C ARG A 400 32.40 -10.04 19.15
N THR A 401 32.47 -9.07 18.26
CA THR A 401 32.41 -7.64 18.56
C THR A 401 31.30 -6.91 17.81
N GLY A 402 30.60 -7.59 16.90
CA GLY A 402 29.46 -7.05 16.17
C GLY A 402 28.39 -6.49 17.11
N LEU A 403 27.91 -5.28 16.81
CA LEU A 403 26.99 -4.56 17.71
C LEU A 403 25.64 -5.28 17.89
N TRP A 404 25.24 -6.10 16.90
CA TRP A 404 24.02 -6.92 16.96
C TRP A 404 23.97 -7.83 18.19
N ILE A 405 25.13 -8.32 18.65
CA ILE A 405 25.23 -9.12 19.88
C ILE A 405 24.79 -8.29 21.09
N GLN A 406 25.27 -7.05 21.20
CA GLN A 406 24.91 -6.17 22.31
C GLN A 406 23.46 -5.69 22.22
N ASP A 407 22.94 -5.51 21.01
CA ASP A 407 21.53 -5.16 20.81
C ASP A 407 20.59 -6.27 21.32
N LEU A 408 20.92 -7.55 21.10
CA LEU A 408 20.19 -8.67 21.70
C LEU A 408 20.19 -8.60 23.23
N HIS A 409 21.34 -8.29 23.86
CA HIS A 409 21.39 -8.12 25.32
C HIS A 409 20.56 -6.94 25.83
N ARG A 410 20.47 -5.85 25.05
CA ARG A 410 19.60 -4.70 25.38
C ARG A 410 18.13 -5.08 25.32
N ILE A 411 17.73 -5.91 24.35
CA ILE A 411 16.38 -6.46 24.24
C ILE A 411 16.05 -7.32 25.48
N GLU A 412 16.96 -8.17 25.94
CA GLU A 412 16.74 -8.93 27.19
C GLU A 412 16.60 -8.00 28.39
N LYS A 413 17.40 -6.93 28.46
CA LYS A 413 17.27 -5.92 29.51
C LYS A 413 15.90 -5.25 29.49
N LEU A 414 15.31 -4.99 28.32
CA LEU A 414 13.96 -4.42 28.23
C LEU A 414 12.91 -5.28 28.94
N LYS A 415 12.98 -6.61 28.85
CA LYS A 415 12.03 -7.51 29.55
C LYS A 415 12.06 -7.29 31.07
N SER A 416 13.27 -7.14 31.64
CA SER A 416 13.41 -6.85 33.06
C SER A 416 12.88 -5.46 33.43
N LEU A 417 13.19 -4.44 32.62
CA LEU A 417 12.76 -3.06 32.84
C LEU A 417 11.25 -2.89 32.69
N HIS A 418 10.63 -3.63 31.76
CA HIS A 418 9.18 -3.67 31.57
C HIS A 418 8.50 -4.10 32.87
N LYS A 419 8.91 -5.24 33.45
CA LYS A 419 8.38 -5.71 34.73
C LYS A 419 8.57 -4.68 35.85
N THR A 420 9.77 -4.11 35.98
CA THR A 420 10.04 -3.06 36.97
C THR A 420 9.16 -1.83 36.76
N THR A 421 8.86 -1.46 35.53
CA THR A 421 8.02 -0.29 35.22
C THR A 421 6.56 -0.54 35.58
N ILE A 422 6.03 -1.73 35.24
CA ILE A 422 4.65 -2.11 35.57
C ILE A 422 4.43 -2.21 37.09
N GLU A 423 5.39 -2.80 37.82
CA GLU A 423 5.29 -3.00 39.27
C GLU A 423 5.67 -1.75 40.08
N GLY A 424 6.55 -0.89 39.55
CA GLY A 424 7.17 0.21 40.28
C GLY A 424 6.43 1.54 40.23
N PHE A 425 5.62 1.80 39.19
CA PHE A 425 4.87 3.06 39.05
C PHE A 425 3.37 2.86 39.30
N THR A 426 2.85 3.53 40.32
CA THR A 426 1.41 3.53 40.65
C THR A 426 0.64 4.57 39.84
N ASP A 427 1.26 5.70 39.51
CA ASP A 427 0.62 6.73 38.70
C ASP A 427 0.64 6.36 37.20
N PRO A 428 -0.48 6.51 36.47
CA PRO A 428 -0.56 6.10 35.07
C PRO A 428 0.40 6.84 34.15
N VAL A 429 0.64 8.14 34.38
CA VAL A 429 1.39 9.00 33.47
C VAL A 429 2.87 8.60 33.48
N SER A 430 3.48 8.46 34.65
CA SER A 430 4.87 7.99 34.79
C SER A 430 5.04 6.59 34.26
N ARG A 431 4.07 5.70 34.48
CA ARG A 431 4.13 4.34 33.95
C ARG A 431 4.15 4.34 32.42
N ILE A 432 3.25 5.08 31.77
CA ILE A 432 3.21 5.20 30.31
C ILE A 432 4.51 5.82 29.79
N TYR A 433 4.97 6.91 30.42
CA TYR A 433 6.21 7.59 30.06
C TYR A 433 7.41 6.64 30.09
N TRP A 434 7.62 5.93 31.20
CA TRP A 434 8.75 5.01 31.34
C TRP A 434 8.63 3.75 30.47
N LEU A 435 7.42 3.29 30.16
CA LEU A 435 7.23 2.23 29.16
C LEU A 435 7.69 2.69 27.79
N LEU A 436 7.33 3.90 27.36
CA LEU A 436 7.73 4.47 26.07
C LEU A 436 9.24 4.77 26.02
N GLU A 437 9.82 5.39 27.05
CA GLU A 437 11.25 5.69 27.11
C GLU A 437 12.13 4.43 27.13
N ASN A 438 11.76 3.43 27.93
CA ASN A 438 12.48 2.16 27.94
C ASN A 438 12.29 1.41 26.62
N CYS A 439 11.09 1.44 26.04
CA CYS A 439 10.83 0.88 24.71
C CYS A 439 11.71 1.54 23.65
N LYS A 440 11.84 2.87 23.66
CA LYS A 440 12.70 3.61 22.73
C LYS A 440 14.16 3.22 22.85
N ARG A 441 14.69 3.23 24.09
CA ARG A 441 16.13 3.05 24.36
C ARG A 441 16.61 1.60 24.29
N TYR A 442 15.80 0.65 24.76
CA TYR A 442 16.17 -0.76 24.87
C TYR A 442 15.33 -1.68 23.97
N GLY A 443 14.38 -1.14 23.22
CA GLY A 443 13.51 -1.87 22.29
C GLY A 443 13.73 -1.43 20.84
N THR A 444 13.19 -0.28 20.45
CA THR A 444 13.23 0.18 19.05
C THR A 444 14.63 0.56 18.58
N LEU A 445 15.48 1.12 19.46
CA LEU A 445 16.89 1.38 19.14
C LEU A 445 17.66 0.09 18.80
N PRO A 446 17.73 -0.93 19.66
CA PRO A 446 18.37 -2.19 19.29
C PRO A 446 17.65 -2.91 18.13
N PHE A 447 16.31 -2.85 18.05
CA PHE A 447 15.56 -3.39 16.91
C PHE A 447 16.01 -2.79 15.57
N ALA A 448 16.22 -1.48 15.49
CA ALA A 448 16.71 -0.84 14.27
C ALA A 448 18.08 -1.40 13.83
N GLY A 449 18.91 -1.81 14.78
CA GLY A 449 20.24 -2.39 14.53
C GLY A 449 20.13 -3.84 14.06
N LEU A 450 19.31 -4.62 14.76
CA LEU A 450 19.01 -6.01 14.38
C LEU A 450 18.32 -6.09 13.01
N ALA A 451 17.44 -5.13 12.70
CA ALA A 451 16.86 -5.01 11.37
C ALA A 451 17.94 -4.78 10.32
N ARG A 452 18.87 -3.84 10.54
CA ARG A 452 20.01 -3.60 9.65
C ARG A 452 20.89 -4.84 9.48
N ALA A 453 21.19 -5.55 10.56
CA ALA A 453 21.94 -6.80 10.52
C ALA A 453 21.20 -7.88 9.72
N ALA A 454 19.89 -8.02 9.89
CA ALA A 454 19.06 -8.98 9.16
C ALA A 454 19.03 -8.69 7.65
N PHE A 455 18.91 -7.43 7.23
CA PHE A 455 18.99 -7.09 5.81
C PHE A 455 20.36 -7.44 5.20
N ILE A 456 21.46 -7.21 5.93
CA ILE A 456 22.81 -7.63 5.49
C ILE A 456 22.89 -9.16 5.40
N ALA A 457 22.35 -9.87 6.40
CA ALA A 457 22.30 -11.33 6.41
C ALA A 457 21.54 -11.90 5.20
N VAL A 458 20.37 -11.32 4.88
CA VAL A 458 19.57 -11.73 3.71
C VAL A 458 20.31 -11.44 2.41
N GLN A 459 20.93 -10.27 2.25
CA GLN A 459 21.73 -9.94 1.05
C GLN A 459 22.93 -10.87 0.88
N LEU A 460 23.64 -11.20 1.97
CA LEU A 460 24.73 -12.18 1.94
C LEU A 460 24.21 -13.57 1.53
N LEU A 461 23.10 -14.03 2.11
CA LEU A 461 22.52 -15.32 1.77
C LEU A 461 22.05 -15.38 0.30
N GLN A 462 21.40 -14.32 -0.19
CA GLN A 462 21.00 -14.19 -1.60
C GLN A 462 22.21 -14.21 -2.52
N SER A 463 23.29 -13.50 -2.17
CA SER A 463 24.50 -13.49 -2.99
C SER A 463 25.17 -14.86 -3.11
N LEU A 464 25.13 -15.71 -2.06
CA LEU A 464 25.63 -17.08 -2.15
C LEU A 464 24.82 -17.92 -3.15
N ARG A 465 23.52 -17.66 -3.27
CA ARG A 465 22.67 -18.30 -4.28
C ARG A 465 22.96 -17.74 -5.68
N ASP A 466 23.10 -16.42 -5.81
CA ASP A 466 23.34 -15.75 -7.09
C ASP A 466 24.71 -16.14 -7.69
N GLU A 467 25.71 -16.38 -6.85
CA GLU A 467 27.03 -16.94 -7.22
C GLU A 467 27.03 -18.47 -7.40
N ALA A 468 25.84 -19.11 -7.41
CA ALA A 468 25.66 -20.56 -7.55
C ALA A 468 26.43 -21.41 -6.51
N ILE A 469 26.71 -20.84 -5.33
CA ILE A 469 27.30 -21.56 -4.19
C ILE A 469 26.22 -22.37 -3.48
N LEU A 470 25.03 -21.78 -3.31
CA LEU A 470 23.83 -22.44 -2.84
C LEU A 470 22.86 -22.67 -3.99
N THR A 471 22.24 -23.85 -4.02
CA THR A 471 21.08 -24.12 -4.88
C THR A 471 19.82 -23.43 -4.34
N HIS A 472 18.79 -23.26 -5.18
CA HIS A 472 17.49 -22.76 -4.73
C HIS A 472 16.88 -23.60 -3.59
N ASP A 473 16.99 -24.93 -3.68
CA ASP A 473 16.49 -25.86 -2.67
C ASP A 473 17.25 -25.72 -1.33
N GLU A 474 18.57 -25.56 -1.35
CA GLU A 474 19.36 -25.32 -0.12
C GLU A 474 19.03 -23.96 0.52
N TYR A 475 18.84 -22.92 -0.30
CA TYR A 475 18.42 -21.59 0.16
C TYR A 475 17.05 -21.66 0.88
N ASP A 476 16.05 -22.25 0.22
CA ASP A 476 14.69 -22.38 0.76
C ASP A 476 14.68 -23.22 2.04
N LYS A 477 15.42 -24.33 2.05
CA LYS A 477 15.58 -25.19 3.22
C LYS A 477 16.27 -24.49 4.39
N PHE A 478 17.27 -23.65 4.13
CA PHE A 478 17.92 -22.87 5.19
C PHE A 478 16.94 -21.90 5.84
N LEU A 479 16.18 -21.14 5.04
CA LEU A 479 15.16 -20.24 5.54
C LEU A 479 14.07 -20.98 6.33
N ALA A 480 13.60 -22.12 5.83
CA ALA A 480 12.63 -22.97 6.53
C ALA A 480 13.16 -23.55 7.86
N SER A 481 14.47 -23.56 8.08
CA SER A 481 15.09 -24.04 9.33
C SER A 481 15.19 -22.95 10.41
N LEU A 482 14.83 -21.71 10.13
CA LEU A 482 14.89 -20.61 11.08
C LEU A 482 13.75 -20.72 12.12
N THR A 483 14.05 -20.42 13.37
CA THR A 483 13.07 -20.43 14.46
C THR A 483 12.52 -19.01 14.67
N THR A 484 11.41 -18.71 14.02
CA THR A 484 10.73 -17.42 14.11
C THR A 484 9.76 -17.36 15.30
N VAL A 485 9.48 -16.15 15.80
CA VAL A 485 8.49 -15.94 16.88
C VAL A 485 7.11 -16.43 16.43
N SER A 486 6.75 -16.11 15.19
CA SER A 486 5.47 -16.46 14.58
C SER A 486 5.32 -17.97 14.38
N GLY A 487 6.39 -18.66 13.95
CA GLY A 487 6.42 -20.12 13.88
C GLY A 487 6.23 -20.76 15.26
N THR A 488 6.90 -20.21 16.28
CA THR A 488 6.78 -20.69 17.66
C THR A 488 5.37 -20.48 18.20
N MET A 489 4.76 -19.30 17.96
CA MET A 489 3.40 -18.98 18.40
C MET A 489 2.37 -19.99 17.89
N GLN A 490 2.46 -20.40 16.63
CA GLN A 490 1.55 -21.40 16.05
C GLN A 490 1.66 -22.75 16.75
N SER A 491 2.90 -23.20 17.02
CA SER A 491 3.12 -24.43 17.78
C SER A 491 2.61 -24.31 19.23
N ASP A 492 2.83 -23.16 19.86
CA ASP A 492 2.43 -22.87 21.23
C ASP A 492 0.92 -22.77 21.41
N LEU A 493 0.18 -22.30 20.40
CA LEU A 493 -1.29 -22.28 20.42
C LEU A 493 -1.88 -23.69 20.62
N SER A 494 -1.23 -24.70 20.05
CA SER A 494 -1.63 -26.11 20.19
C SER A 494 -1.11 -26.76 21.48
N ARG A 495 0.07 -26.34 21.95
CA ARG A 495 0.82 -26.98 23.03
C ARG A 495 0.53 -26.40 24.41
N LEU A 496 0.30 -25.09 24.51
CA LEU A 496 0.12 -24.37 25.76
C LEU A 496 -1.37 -24.27 26.14
N SER A 497 -1.63 -24.09 27.44
CA SER A 497 -2.96 -23.68 27.88
C SER A 497 -3.26 -22.25 27.44
N LYS A 498 -4.53 -21.88 27.24
CA LYS A 498 -4.95 -20.50 26.91
C LYS A 498 -4.32 -19.46 27.84
N HIS A 499 -4.22 -19.77 29.14
CA HIS A 499 -3.57 -18.89 30.12
C HIS A 499 -2.08 -18.66 29.82
N HIS A 500 -1.30 -19.73 29.61
CA HIS A 500 0.13 -19.59 29.30
C HIS A 500 0.38 -18.97 27.93
N PHE A 501 -0.45 -19.30 26.93
CA PHE A 501 -0.39 -18.66 25.62
C PHE A 501 -0.59 -17.15 25.72
N LEU A 502 -1.61 -16.70 26.48
CA LEU A 502 -1.89 -15.27 26.67
C LEU A 502 -0.82 -14.57 27.52
N GLN A 503 -0.14 -15.26 28.44
CA GLN A 503 1.00 -14.68 29.15
C GLN A 503 2.16 -14.33 28.22
N GLU A 504 2.38 -15.13 27.17
CA GLU A 504 3.46 -14.91 26.21
C GLU A 504 3.05 -14.02 25.03
N TYR A 505 1.91 -14.31 24.39
CA TYR A 505 1.50 -13.67 23.14
C TYR A 505 0.33 -12.68 23.31
N GLY A 506 -0.24 -12.60 24.51
CA GLY A 506 -1.46 -11.81 24.76
C GLY A 506 -1.33 -10.32 24.48
N HIS A 507 -0.11 -9.76 24.53
CA HIS A 507 0.13 -8.34 24.28
C HIS A 507 0.01 -7.93 22.81
N LEU A 508 0.07 -8.88 21.87
CA LEU A 508 0.00 -8.63 20.44
C LEU A 508 -1.40 -8.17 20.03
N ARG A 509 -1.47 -7.35 18.98
CA ARG A 509 -2.71 -6.87 18.36
C ARG A 509 -2.47 -6.58 16.87
N PRO A 510 -3.46 -6.76 15.98
CA PRO A 510 -3.39 -6.25 14.60
C PRO A 510 -3.28 -4.73 14.61
N GLY A 511 -2.38 -4.13 13.84
CA GLY A 511 -2.16 -2.68 13.93
C GLY A 511 -1.46 -2.32 15.23
N THR A 512 -0.15 -2.56 15.27
CA THR A 512 0.79 -2.44 16.40
C THR A 512 0.64 -1.10 17.15
N TYR A 513 0.29 -0.04 16.43
CA TYR A 513 0.14 1.32 16.95
C TYR A 513 -1.33 1.78 17.10
N ASP A 514 -2.30 0.94 16.74
CA ASP A 514 -3.73 1.26 16.79
C ASP A 514 -4.34 0.92 18.15
N ILE A 515 -4.71 1.97 18.89
CA ILE A 515 -5.38 1.87 20.20
C ILE A 515 -6.80 1.27 20.14
N THR A 516 -7.44 1.35 18.97
CA THR A 516 -8.81 0.84 18.75
C THR A 516 -8.83 -0.65 18.45
N SER A 517 -7.68 -1.21 18.02
CA SER A 517 -7.52 -2.64 17.82
C SER A 517 -7.29 -3.36 19.16
N PRO A 518 -8.10 -4.37 19.51
CA PRO A 518 -7.95 -5.07 20.78
C PRO A 518 -6.78 -6.05 20.75
N ARG A 519 -6.15 -6.26 21.90
CA ARG A 519 -5.11 -7.27 22.10
C ARG A 519 -5.65 -8.70 22.05
N TYR A 520 -4.77 -9.66 21.84
CA TYR A 520 -5.09 -11.08 21.89
C TYR A 520 -5.67 -11.49 23.25
N ASP A 521 -5.19 -10.93 24.37
CA ASP A 521 -5.73 -11.23 25.70
C ASP A 521 -7.11 -10.60 25.99
N MET A 522 -7.45 -9.52 25.27
CA MET A 522 -8.75 -8.85 25.38
C MET A 522 -9.81 -9.48 24.50
N ALA A 523 -9.42 -10.03 23.35
CA ALA A 523 -10.33 -10.56 22.33
C ALA A 523 -9.84 -11.91 21.79
N PHE A 524 -9.47 -12.85 22.67
CA PHE A 524 -8.93 -14.14 22.25
C PHE A 524 -9.87 -14.89 21.29
N ASP A 525 -11.15 -15.00 21.64
CA ASP A 525 -12.10 -15.80 20.86
C ASP A 525 -12.43 -15.16 19.49
N LYS A 526 -12.10 -13.87 19.32
CA LYS A 526 -12.16 -13.16 18.03
C LYS A 526 -11.03 -13.59 17.10
N TYR A 527 -9.81 -13.73 17.63
CA TYR A 527 -8.62 -14.03 16.84
C TYR A 527 -8.34 -15.52 16.72
N PHE A 528 -8.69 -16.29 17.75
CA PHE A 528 -8.46 -17.72 17.83
C PHE A 528 -9.83 -18.38 18.02
N VAL A 529 -10.55 -18.51 16.91
CA VAL A 529 -11.74 -19.37 16.85
C VAL A 529 -11.29 -20.78 17.25
N SER A 530 -12.14 -21.56 17.92
CA SER A 530 -11.85 -22.96 18.27
C SER A 530 -11.78 -23.83 17.00
N SER A 531 -10.78 -23.59 16.18
CA SER A 531 -10.42 -24.44 15.07
C SER A 531 -9.97 -25.77 15.69
N GLN A 532 -10.61 -26.84 15.23
CA GLN A 532 -10.26 -28.20 15.56
C GLN A 532 -8.74 -28.34 15.55
N GLN A 533 -8.20 -28.94 16.61
CA GLN A 533 -6.80 -29.32 16.80
C GLN A 533 -6.19 -29.70 15.46
N SER A 534 -5.55 -28.74 14.80
CA SER A 534 -4.75 -29.01 13.63
C SER A 534 -3.59 -29.80 14.19
N GLN A 535 -3.44 -31.06 13.75
CA GLN A 535 -2.27 -31.86 14.08
C GLN A 535 -1.04 -30.99 13.84
N PRO A 536 -0.10 -30.91 14.79
CA PRO A 536 1.14 -30.19 14.56
C PRO A 536 1.76 -30.79 13.30
N SER A 537 1.86 -29.99 12.23
CA SER A 537 2.78 -30.32 11.15
C SER A 537 4.13 -30.41 11.85
N ALA A 538 4.67 -31.63 11.94
CA ALA A 538 5.94 -31.88 12.60
C ALA A 538 6.93 -30.84 12.06
N THR A 539 7.32 -29.89 12.91
CA THR A 539 8.51 -29.09 12.67
C THR A 539 9.61 -30.13 12.60
N THR A 540 10.06 -30.45 11.40
CA THR A 540 11.24 -31.27 11.21
C THR A 540 12.37 -30.54 11.90
N GLU A 541 12.70 -30.96 13.12
CA GLU A 541 13.99 -30.79 13.76
C GLU A 541 15.03 -31.53 12.92
N HIS A 542 15.28 -31.05 11.72
CA HIS A 542 16.47 -31.38 10.98
C HIS A 542 17.23 -30.07 10.87
N GLY A 543 18.12 -29.86 11.85
CA GLY A 543 19.16 -28.85 11.73
C GLY A 543 19.78 -29.01 10.34
N LEU A 544 19.66 -27.98 9.52
CA LEU A 544 20.10 -28.07 8.15
C LEU A 544 21.62 -28.24 8.15
N MET A 545 22.10 -29.45 7.91
CA MET A 545 23.50 -29.67 7.59
C MET A 545 23.62 -29.56 6.07
N LEU A 546 24.04 -28.38 5.61
CA LEU A 546 24.55 -28.25 4.24
C LEU A 546 25.68 -29.25 4.05
N ASP A 547 25.84 -29.77 2.84
CA ASP A 547 26.88 -30.75 2.59
C ASP A 547 28.29 -30.14 2.80
N ALA A 548 29.28 -31.00 3.07
CA ALA A 548 30.64 -30.55 3.35
C ALA A 548 31.26 -29.75 2.18
N ARG A 549 30.84 -30.02 0.93
CA ARG A 549 31.35 -29.32 -0.25
C ARG A 549 30.80 -27.89 -0.33
N THR A 550 29.55 -27.68 0.04
CA THR A 550 28.92 -26.37 0.13
C THR A 550 29.63 -25.53 1.20
N TYR A 551 29.98 -26.10 2.36
CA TYR A 551 30.81 -25.42 3.37
C TYR A 551 32.19 -25.01 2.84
N GLU A 552 32.88 -25.89 2.10
CA GLU A 552 34.17 -25.57 1.46
C GLU A 552 34.05 -24.44 0.43
N LYS A 553 33.01 -24.46 -0.41
CA LYS A 553 32.74 -23.38 -1.38
C LYS A 553 32.48 -22.06 -0.69
N ILE A 554 31.68 -22.05 0.39
CA ILE A 554 31.42 -20.84 1.18
C ILE A 554 32.74 -20.32 1.76
N ASN A 555 33.55 -21.17 2.40
CA ASN A 555 34.84 -20.71 2.95
C ASN A 555 35.76 -20.13 1.87
N THR A 556 35.80 -20.73 0.69
CA THR A 556 36.60 -20.26 -0.44
C THR A 556 36.17 -18.85 -0.87
N ILE A 557 34.87 -18.63 -1.12
CA ILE A 557 34.38 -17.31 -1.54
C ILE A 557 34.61 -16.23 -0.47
N LEU A 558 34.50 -16.59 0.81
CA LEU A 558 34.72 -15.64 1.90
C LEU A 558 36.19 -15.19 1.95
N ILE A 559 37.13 -16.11 1.76
CA ILE A 559 38.56 -15.81 1.69
C ILE A 559 38.86 -14.94 0.47
N ASP A 560 38.34 -15.31 -0.71
CA ASP A 560 38.59 -14.60 -1.97
C ASP A 560 38.12 -13.14 -1.90
N HIS A 561 37.02 -12.88 -1.20
CA HIS A 561 36.46 -11.54 -1.03
C HIS A 561 36.92 -10.80 0.24
N GLY A 562 37.74 -11.41 1.09
CA GLY A 562 38.22 -10.80 2.33
C GLY A 562 37.14 -10.60 3.40
N ILE A 563 36.12 -11.48 3.44
CA ILE A 563 35.09 -11.49 4.46
C ILE A 563 35.59 -12.29 5.66
N ASN A 564 35.63 -11.66 6.84
CA ASN A 564 36.27 -12.18 8.06
C ASN A 564 35.40 -13.20 8.80
N HIS A 565 34.98 -14.27 8.12
CA HIS A 565 34.15 -15.34 8.66
C HIS A 565 34.56 -16.71 8.12
N SER A 566 34.32 -17.75 8.91
CA SER A 566 34.10 -19.11 8.39
C SER A 566 32.65 -19.30 7.98
N ALA A 567 32.39 -20.29 7.14
CA ALA A 567 31.04 -20.72 6.76
C ALA A 567 30.13 -20.92 7.99
N ASP A 568 30.59 -21.64 9.03
CA ASP A 568 29.83 -21.83 10.28
C ASP A 568 29.46 -20.51 10.95
N SER A 569 30.45 -19.64 11.14
CA SER A 569 30.23 -18.36 11.83
C SER A 569 29.33 -17.40 11.03
N LEU A 570 29.41 -17.43 9.70
CA LEU A 570 28.55 -16.63 8.83
C LEU A 570 27.10 -17.14 8.86
N LEU A 571 26.89 -18.45 8.70
CA LEU A 571 25.55 -19.04 8.76
C LEU A 571 24.91 -18.84 10.14
N HIS A 572 25.72 -18.90 11.21
CA HIS A 572 25.28 -18.54 12.55
C HIS A 572 24.87 -17.06 12.66
N PHE A 573 25.68 -16.14 12.13
CA PHE A 573 25.33 -14.71 12.07
C PHE A 573 24.01 -14.50 11.32
N ILE A 574 23.85 -15.10 10.14
CA ILE A 574 22.65 -14.96 9.31
C ILE A 574 21.40 -15.39 10.09
N ARG A 575 21.47 -16.57 10.72
CA ARG A 575 20.40 -17.10 11.57
C ARG A 575 20.06 -16.13 12.70
N CYS A 576 21.05 -15.77 13.52
CA CYS A 576 20.86 -14.90 14.67
C CYS A 576 20.33 -13.51 14.30
N ALA A 577 20.76 -12.96 13.16
CA ALA A 577 20.32 -11.64 12.70
C ALA A 577 18.85 -11.67 12.26
N ILE A 578 18.44 -12.66 11.46
CA ILE A 578 17.07 -12.80 10.96
C ILE A 578 16.11 -13.09 12.13
N GLU A 579 16.40 -14.11 12.95
CA GLU A 579 15.58 -14.47 14.11
C GLU A 579 15.56 -13.33 15.15
N GLY A 580 16.72 -12.70 15.38
CA GLY A 580 16.87 -11.60 16.32
C GLY A 580 16.04 -10.37 15.98
N ARG A 581 15.88 -10.05 14.69
CA ARG A 581 15.00 -8.95 14.23
C ARG A 581 13.56 -9.16 14.68
N GLU A 582 13.01 -10.35 14.47
CA GLU A 582 11.63 -10.66 14.85
C GLU A 582 11.47 -10.74 16.35
N TYR A 583 12.41 -11.39 17.04
CA TYR A 583 12.40 -11.47 18.50
C TYR A 583 12.44 -10.09 19.15
N ALA A 584 13.33 -9.21 18.69
CA ALA A 584 13.40 -7.83 19.18
C ALA A 584 12.07 -7.10 18.99
N LYS A 585 11.42 -7.28 17.83
CA LYS A 585 10.10 -6.71 17.56
C LYS A 585 9.05 -7.21 18.55
N PHE A 586 8.96 -8.52 18.73
CA PHE A 586 8.03 -9.15 19.67
C PHE A 586 8.20 -8.64 21.11
N VAL A 587 9.45 -8.44 21.55
CA VAL A 587 9.73 -7.97 22.91
C VAL A 587 9.35 -6.50 23.10
N PHE A 588 9.76 -5.61 22.18
CA PHE A 588 9.46 -4.18 22.38
C PHE A 588 7.97 -3.87 22.22
N THR A 589 7.25 -4.62 21.37
CA THR A 589 5.81 -4.41 21.20
C THR A 589 5.01 -4.69 22.46
N ARG A 590 5.53 -5.49 23.42
CA ARG A 590 4.91 -5.64 24.74
C ARG A 590 4.86 -4.32 25.50
N SER A 591 6.01 -3.63 25.61
CA SER A 591 6.09 -2.32 26.27
C SER A 591 5.24 -1.27 25.57
N LEU A 592 5.24 -1.26 24.24
CA LEU A 592 4.38 -0.37 23.45
C LEU A 592 2.89 -0.66 23.69
N SER A 593 2.50 -1.93 23.63
CA SER A 593 1.09 -2.34 23.78
C SER A 593 0.57 -2.01 25.17
N ASP A 594 1.36 -2.21 26.23
CA ASP A 594 0.98 -1.81 27.59
C ASP A 594 0.93 -0.28 27.76
N ALA A 595 1.79 0.47 27.06
CA ALA A 595 1.71 1.94 27.05
C ALA A 595 0.42 2.43 26.37
N ILE A 596 0.03 1.82 25.26
CA ILE A 596 -1.23 2.09 24.56
C ILE A 596 -2.44 1.76 25.43
N GLU A 597 -2.43 0.63 26.15
CA GLU A 597 -3.48 0.30 27.10
C GLU A 597 -3.51 1.27 28.30
N GLY A 598 -2.34 1.69 28.78
CA GLY A 598 -2.23 2.76 29.78
C GLY A 598 -2.86 4.07 29.31
N LEU A 599 -2.63 4.46 28.05
CA LEU A 599 -3.27 5.63 27.43
C LEU A 599 -4.80 5.47 27.36
N ALA A 600 -5.29 4.31 26.94
CA ALA A 600 -6.74 4.04 26.89
C ALA A 600 -7.38 4.17 28.28
N LEU A 601 -6.76 3.60 29.32
CA LEU A 601 -7.24 3.69 30.71
C LEU A 601 -7.16 5.12 31.26
N LEU A 602 -6.10 5.86 30.94
CA LEU A 602 -5.97 7.27 31.31
C LEU A 602 -7.10 8.09 30.69
N GLY A 603 -7.36 7.94 29.39
CA GLY A 603 -8.49 8.58 28.70
C GLY A 603 -9.83 8.22 29.34
N GLN A 604 -10.06 6.94 29.61
CA GLN A 604 -11.29 6.45 30.23
C GLN A 604 -11.54 7.07 31.61
N SER A 605 -10.48 7.26 32.42
CA SER A 605 -10.60 7.90 33.73
C SER A 605 -11.07 9.37 33.67
N HIS A 606 -10.93 10.00 32.49
CA HIS A 606 -11.34 11.37 32.20
C HIS A 606 -12.56 11.45 31.25
N GLY A 607 -13.22 10.32 30.97
CA GLY A 607 -14.44 10.26 30.16
C GLY A 607 -14.23 10.13 28.64
N PHE A 608 -13.02 9.89 28.16
CA PHE A 608 -12.71 9.67 26.75
C PHE A 608 -12.61 8.18 26.43
N ASN A 609 -13.23 7.73 25.34
CA ASN A 609 -13.15 6.35 24.90
C ASN A 609 -11.89 6.12 24.00
N ARG A 610 -11.70 4.88 23.54
CA ARG A 610 -10.57 4.53 22.65
C ARG A 610 -10.59 5.27 21.33
N ASP A 611 -11.78 5.44 20.74
CA ASP A 611 -11.94 6.14 19.46
C ASP A 611 -11.53 7.61 19.58
N ASP A 612 -11.87 8.26 20.70
CA ASP A 612 -11.41 9.61 21.03
C ASP A 612 -9.89 9.63 21.22
N MET A 613 -9.35 8.73 22.05
CA MET A 613 -7.93 8.68 22.36
C MET A 613 -7.05 8.40 21.13
N ALA A 614 -7.57 7.74 20.10
CA ALA A 614 -6.87 7.52 18.84
C ALA A 614 -6.48 8.83 18.12
N PHE A 615 -7.18 9.94 18.41
CA PHE A 615 -6.88 11.26 17.88
C PHE A 615 -5.92 12.09 18.75
N THR A 616 -5.42 11.57 19.87
CA THR A 616 -4.42 12.28 20.67
C THR A 616 -3.05 12.27 20.00
N ASN A 617 -2.21 13.28 20.26
CA ASN A 617 -0.78 13.22 20.00
C ASN A 617 -0.04 12.58 21.19
N ALA A 618 0.84 11.61 20.95
CA ALA A 618 1.60 10.90 21.99
C ALA A 618 2.40 11.83 22.93
N ASN A 619 2.80 13.01 22.46
CA ASN A 619 3.53 14.00 23.25
C ASN A 619 2.74 14.54 24.46
N ILE A 620 1.43 14.29 24.55
CA ILE A 620 0.67 14.61 25.78
C ILE A 620 1.31 13.97 27.02
N ILE A 621 1.92 12.79 26.90
CA ILE A 621 2.54 12.13 28.05
C ILE A 621 3.74 12.93 28.56
N ASN A 622 4.58 13.46 27.67
CA ASN A 622 5.68 14.35 28.06
C ASN A 622 5.17 15.65 28.70
N GLN A 623 4.09 16.23 28.14
CA GLN A 623 3.46 17.43 28.69
C GLN A 623 2.89 17.18 30.09
N LEU A 624 2.25 16.03 30.32
CA LEU A 624 1.71 15.65 31.62
C LEU A 624 2.79 15.27 32.64
N MET A 625 3.91 14.70 32.19
CA MET A 625 5.04 14.36 33.07
C MET A 625 5.79 15.60 33.57
N THR A 626 5.96 16.59 32.71
CA THR A 626 6.78 17.78 32.99
C THR A 626 5.97 18.98 33.45
N GLY A 627 4.66 19.01 33.16
CA GLY A 627 3.77 20.13 33.43
C GLY A 627 2.80 19.87 34.59
N SER A 628 2.19 20.95 35.08
CA SER A 628 1.17 20.92 36.15
C SER A 628 -0.23 21.25 35.64
N HIS A 629 -0.47 21.14 34.33
CA HIS A 629 -1.76 21.42 33.71
C HIS A 629 -2.79 20.33 34.04
N SER A 630 -4.08 20.67 33.93
CA SER A 630 -5.16 19.68 34.07
C SER A 630 -5.04 18.57 33.02
N GLN A 631 -5.02 17.31 33.48
CA GLN A 631 -4.96 16.15 32.58
C GLN A 631 -6.12 16.13 31.59
N TYR A 632 -7.33 16.46 32.05
CA TYR A 632 -8.52 16.53 31.22
C TYR A 632 -8.36 17.52 30.06
N GLU A 633 -7.89 18.75 30.34
CA GLU A 633 -7.75 19.79 29.32
C GLU A 633 -6.65 19.45 28.30
N VAL A 634 -5.53 18.88 28.73
CA VAL A 634 -4.45 18.45 27.83
C VAL A 634 -4.94 17.35 26.88
N ILE A 635 -5.65 16.35 27.41
CA ILE A 635 -6.20 15.25 26.59
C ILE A 635 -7.27 15.79 25.63
N LYS A 636 -8.24 16.55 26.13
CA LYS A 636 -9.34 17.12 25.35
C LYS A 636 -8.83 17.95 24.17
N ASN A 637 -7.94 18.91 24.42
CA ASN A 637 -7.41 19.79 23.39
C ASN A 637 -6.63 19.02 22.32
N SER A 638 -5.91 17.97 22.73
CA SER A 638 -5.19 17.07 21.82
C SER A 638 -6.15 16.29 20.91
N ILE A 639 -7.26 15.76 21.45
CA ILE A 639 -8.29 15.04 20.69
C ILE A 639 -8.98 15.98 19.68
N GLU A 640 -9.41 17.17 20.13
CA GLU A 640 -10.13 18.12 19.28
C GLU A 640 -9.26 18.56 18.10
N LEU A 641 -7.99 18.91 18.35
CA LEU A 641 -7.02 19.23 17.31
C LEU A 641 -6.78 18.02 16.39
N GLY A 642 -6.59 16.83 16.94
CA GLY A 642 -6.31 15.63 16.16
C GLY A 642 -7.46 15.23 15.23
N LYS A 643 -8.72 15.35 15.67
CA LYS A 643 -9.90 15.11 14.83
C LYS A 643 -9.94 16.09 13.66
N GLN A 644 -9.64 17.36 13.89
CA GLN A 644 -9.57 18.38 12.83
C GLN A 644 -8.44 18.09 11.83
N LEU A 645 -7.26 17.72 12.31
CA LEU A 645 -6.12 17.37 11.46
C LEU A 645 -6.41 16.13 10.60
N TYR A 646 -6.98 15.08 11.19
CA TYR A 646 -7.31 13.85 10.49
C TYR A 646 -8.39 14.05 9.41
N ALA A 647 -9.46 14.80 9.73
CA ALA A 647 -10.49 15.15 8.75
C ALA A 647 -9.91 15.94 7.56
N ASN A 648 -8.90 16.79 7.79
CA ASN A 648 -8.19 17.47 6.71
C ASN A 648 -7.31 16.51 5.89
N ALA A 649 -6.68 15.52 6.54
CA ALA A 649 -5.84 14.52 5.88
C ALA A 649 -6.63 13.69 4.87
N GLU A 650 -7.83 13.22 5.22
CA GLU A 650 -8.69 12.40 4.33
C GLU A 650 -9.12 13.12 3.04
N LEU A 651 -9.06 14.45 3.04
CA LEU A 651 -9.37 15.31 1.88
C LEU A 651 -8.15 15.58 0.98
N VAL A 652 -6.97 15.05 1.32
CA VAL A 652 -5.73 15.20 0.55
C VAL A 652 -5.38 13.86 -0.12
N LYS A 653 -5.03 13.92 -1.40
CA LYS A 653 -4.52 12.79 -2.18
C LYS A 653 -3.13 13.14 -2.67
N LEU A 654 -2.19 12.21 -2.52
CA LEU A 654 -0.80 12.33 -2.97
C LEU A 654 -0.36 10.99 -3.57
N PRO A 655 0.52 10.97 -4.58
CA PRO A 655 1.01 9.73 -5.16
C PRO A 655 1.96 9.01 -4.19
N PRO A 656 2.07 7.67 -4.26
CA PRO A 656 2.98 6.89 -3.42
C PRO A 656 4.46 7.33 -3.49
N LEU A 657 4.84 8.00 -4.58
CA LEU A 657 6.14 8.62 -4.80
C LEU A 657 5.95 10.04 -5.35
N ILE A 658 6.57 11.04 -4.73
CA ILE A 658 6.51 12.47 -5.09
C ILE A 658 7.92 12.89 -5.54
N ASP A 659 8.10 13.13 -6.83
CA ASP A 659 9.38 13.53 -7.43
C ASP A 659 9.45 15.00 -7.85
N SER A 660 8.29 15.67 -7.83
CA SER A 660 8.11 17.08 -8.15
C SER A 660 7.07 17.74 -7.23
N PRO A 661 7.23 19.02 -6.84
CA PRO A 661 6.20 19.74 -6.09
C PRO A 661 4.84 19.80 -6.80
N HIS A 662 4.84 19.72 -8.14
CA HIS A 662 3.62 19.71 -8.94
C HIS A 662 2.74 18.48 -8.67
N ASN A 663 3.34 17.37 -8.24
CA ASN A 663 2.58 16.15 -7.90
C ASN A 663 1.62 16.34 -6.72
N ALA A 664 1.73 17.44 -5.95
CA ALA A 664 0.72 17.78 -4.96
C ALA A 664 -0.65 18.09 -5.61
N TYR A 665 -0.64 18.60 -6.84
CA TYR A 665 -1.83 19.05 -7.55
C TYR A 665 -2.32 18.05 -8.61
N GLU A 666 -1.39 17.51 -9.40
CA GLU A 666 -1.69 16.64 -10.53
C GLU A 666 -0.66 15.52 -10.59
N PHE A 667 -1.14 14.27 -10.62
CA PHE A 667 -0.29 13.10 -10.67
C PHE A 667 -0.99 11.91 -11.33
N MET A 668 -0.18 10.97 -11.78
CA MET A 668 -0.60 9.67 -12.28
C MET A 668 -0.10 8.62 -11.30
N THR A 669 -0.97 7.72 -10.89
CA THR A 669 -0.57 6.50 -10.19
C THR A 669 -0.49 5.40 -11.23
N SER A 670 0.73 5.06 -11.63
CA SER A 670 1.02 3.87 -12.43
C SER A 670 0.82 2.60 -11.60
N LYS A 671 0.63 1.46 -12.26
CA LYS A 671 0.48 0.13 -11.63
C LYS A 671 1.36 -0.08 -10.39
N CYS A 672 0.74 -0.47 -9.28
CA CYS A 672 1.37 -1.41 -8.36
C CYS A 672 1.46 -2.77 -9.06
N GLU A 673 2.67 -3.29 -9.23
CA GLU A 673 2.89 -4.70 -9.53
C GLU A 673 2.95 -5.44 -8.21
N PRO A 674 1.89 -6.15 -7.81
CA PRO A 674 1.96 -6.93 -6.60
C PRO A 674 3.05 -7.99 -6.74
N SER A 675 3.75 -8.23 -5.63
CA SER A 675 4.64 -9.37 -5.48
C SER A 675 3.81 -10.62 -5.24
N PHE A 676 4.01 -11.65 -6.07
CA PHE A 676 3.37 -12.95 -5.89
C PHE A 676 4.33 -13.87 -5.13
N ILE A 677 3.87 -14.41 -4.01
CA ILE A 677 4.67 -15.27 -3.15
C ILE A 677 4.23 -16.71 -3.34
N THR A 678 5.21 -17.62 -3.36
CA THR A 678 5.11 -19.04 -3.73
C THR A 678 4.85 -19.26 -5.23
N ARG A 679 4.78 -20.54 -5.63
CA ARG A 679 4.41 -20.96 -7.00
C ARG A 679 3.05 -21.64 -7.06
N GLN A 680 2.24 -21.47 -6.01
CA GLN A 680 0.97 -22.17 -5.89
C GLN A 680 -0.16 -21.44 -6.63
N LYS A 681 -1.22 -22.19 -6.91
CA LYS A 681 -2.46 -21.70 -7.48
C LYS A 681 -3.63 -22.09 -6.58
N VAL A 682 -4.52 -21.14 -6.30
CA VAL A 682 -5.68 -21.37 -5.44
C VAL A 682 -6.91 -20.62 -5.92
N ILE A 683 -8.09 -21.21 -5.74
CA ILE A 683 -9.38 -20.56 -5.92
C ILE A 683 -10.15 -20.72 -4.62
N ALA A 684 -10.62 -19.62 -4.06
CA ALA A 684 -11.36 -19.62 -2.80
C ALA A 684 -12.25 -18.36 -2.68
N PRO A 685 -13.30 -18.41 -1.84
CA PRO A 685 -14.08 -17.22 -1.54
C PRO A 685 -13.17 -16.17 -0.87
N GLN A 686 -13.33 -14.90 -1.22
CA GLN A 686 -12.55 -13.84 -0.59
C GLN A 686 -13.24 -13.33 0.68
N VAL A 687 -12.44 -12.81 1.60
CA VAL A 687 -12.97 -12.17 2.80
C VAL A 687 -12.07 -11.03 3.26
N THR A 688 -12.67 -9.91 3.64
CA THR A 688 -11.91 -8.85 4.32
C THR A 688 -11.66 -9.27 5.76
N CYS A 689 -10.41 -9.13 6.22
CA CYS A 689 -10.05 -9.40 7.60
C CYS A 689 -10.76 -8.41 8.53
N GLN A 690 -11.91 -8.82 9.07
CA GLN A 690 -12.77 -8.06 9.98
C GLN A 690 -13.26 -8.95 11.13
N ASP A 691 -13.81 -8.29 12.15
CA ASP A 691 -14.25 -8.92 13.40
C ASP A 691 -15.34 -9.98 13.18
N GLY A 692 -15.14 -11.17 13.76
CA GLY A 692 -16.14 -12.24 13.78
C GLY A 692 -16.27 -13.03 12.48
N VAL A 693 -15.36 -12.84 11.53
CA VAL A 693 -15.42 -13.48 10.22
C VAL A 693 -14.55 -14.73 10.17
N ASP A 694 -15.15 -15.87 9.80
CA ASP A 694 -14.42 -17.12 9.56
C ASP A 694 -13.46 -16.96 8.36
N LEU A 695 -12.17 -17.18 8.60
CA LEU A 695 -11.11 -17.09 7.60
C LEU A 695 -10.79 -18.45 6.96
N SER A 696 -11.33 -19.54 7.49
CA SER A 696 -10.96 -20.89 7.08
C SER A 696 -11.39 -21.19 5.65
N GLY A 697 -10.45 -21.71 4.86
CA GLY A 697 -10.71 -22.04 3.46
C GLY A 697 -10.84 -20.82 2.53
N LYS A 698 -10.54 -19.60 2.99
CA LYS A 698 -10.76 -18.35 2.24
C LYS A 698 -9.47 -17.69 1.77
N ILE A 699 -9.59 -16.76 0.83
CA ILE A 699 -8.54 -15.78 0.50
C ILE A 699 -8.78 -14.51 1.32
N VAL A 700 -7.83 -14.18 2.20
CA VAL A 700 -7.99 -13.08 3.15
C VAL A 700 -7.43 -11.78 2.57
N LEU A 701 -8.22 -10.71 2.56
CA LEU A 701 -7.81 -9.36 2.15
C LEU A 701 -7.46 -8.50 3.38
N ILE A 702 -6.25 -7.95 3.40
CA ILE A 702 -5.72 -7.12 4.49
C ILE A 702 -5.11 -5.84 3.92
N ALA A 703 -5.65 -4.66 4.27
CA ALA A 703 -5.14 -3.42 3.68
C ALA A 703 -3.66 -3.16 4.06
N SER A 704 -3.39 -3.18 5.36
CA SER A 704 -2.07 -2.98 5.95
C SER A 704 -1.81 -4.10 6.94
N ALA A 705 -0.73 -4.85 6.74
CA ALA A 705 -0.48 -6.07 7.51
C ALA A 705 0.88 -5.98 8.20
N ASP A 706 0.83 -5.78 9.52
CA ASP A 706 1.99 -5.92 10.38
C ASP A 706 1.99 -7.30 11.08
N PRO A 707 3.04 -7.67 11.83
CA PRO A 707 3.09 -8.97 12.52
C PRO A 707 1.95 -9.21 13.52
N GLY A 708 1.23 -8.16 13.92
CA GLY A 708 0.02 -8.28 14.70
C GLY A 708 -1.09 -9.10 14.03
N TYR A 709 -0.98 -9.30 12.71
CA TYR A 709 -1.87 -10.15 11.92
C TYR A 709 -1.47 -11.64 11.90
N ASP A 710 -0.41 -12.06 12.59
CA ASP A 710 0.06 -13.46 12.50
C ASP A 710 -0.97 -14.51 12.92
N TRP A 711 -1.93 -14.13 13.76
CA TRP A 711 -3.07 -14.97 14.12
C TRP A 711 -3.83 -15.49 12.89
N ILE A 712 -3.86 -14.78 11.75
CA ILE A 712 -4.56 -15.25 10.56
C ILE A 712 -4.03 -16.59 10.08
N PHE A 713 -2.71 -16.84 10.23
CA PHE A 713 -2.07 -18.08 9.79
C PHE A 713 -2.51 -19.30 10.60
N THR A 714 -3.19 -19.07 11.73
CA THR A 714 -3.81 -20.13 12.53
C THR A 714 -5.14 -20.63 11.95
N HIS A 715 -5.71 -19.94 10.96
CA HIS A 715 -7.06 -20.22 10.43
C HIS A 715 -7.13 -21.16 9.20
N GLN A 716 -6.07 -21.87 8.82
CA GLN A 716 -6.06 -22.70 7.59
C GLN A 716 -6.59 -21.94 6.34
N LEU A 717 -6.11 -20.72 6.14
CA LEU A 717 -6.45 -19.93 4.95
C LEU A 717 -5.93 -20.58 3.67
N LYS A 718 -6.60 -20.27 2.55
CA LYS A 718 -6.23 -20.76 1.21
C LYS A 718 -5.26 -19.83 0.49
N GLY A 719 -5.26 -18.56 0.86
CA GLY A 719 -4.31 -17.54 0.40
C GLY A 719 -4.61 -16.20 1.04
N PHE A 720 -3.82 -15.18 0.75
CA PHE A 720 -4.14 -13.82 1.19
C PHE A 720 -3.58 -12.75 0.26
N VAL A 721 -4.15 -11.56 0.34
CA VAL A 721 -3.76 -10.40 -0.45
C VAL A 721 -3.59 -9.19 0.46
N THR A 722 -2.52 -8.43 0.28
CA THR A 722 -2.30 -7.14 0.96
C THR A 722 -2.33 -5.95 0.00
N ALA A 723 -2.86 -4.80 0.45
CA ALA A 723 -2.79 -3.58 -0.35
C ALA A 723 -1.38 -3.00 -0.37
N PHE A 724 -0.70 -3.02 0.80
CA PHE A 724 0.67 -2.55 0.97
C PHE A 724 1.61 -3.66 1.46
N GLY A 725 2.90 -3.45 1.24
CA GLY A 725 3.99 -4.39 1.57
C GLY A 725 4.80 -4.73 0.33
N GLY A 726 6.05 -5.16 0.54
CA GLY A 726 6.95 -5.62 -0.53
C GLY A 726 7.26 -7.13 -0.44
N CYS A 727 7.99 -7.65 -1.42
CA CYS A 727 8.42 -9.06 -1.48
C CYS A 727 9.24 -9.55 -0.27
N ASN A 728 9.86 -8.61 0.47
CA ASN A 728 10.64 -8.89 1.68
C ASN A 728 9.93 -8.45 2.97
N SER A 729 8.63 -8.14 2.89
CA SER A 729 7.80 -7.82 4.06
C SER A 729 7.64 -9.04 4.97
N HIS A 730 7.23 -8.80 6.23
CA HIS A 730 6.96 -9.87 7.18
C HIS A 730 5.95 -10.89 6.63
N MET A 731 4.85 -10.39 6.05
CA MET A 731 3.81 -11.23 5.49
C MET A 731 4.30 -12.05 4.29
N ALA A 732 5.16 -11.48 3.44
CA ALA A 732 5.75 -12.21 2.32
C ALA A 732 6.66 -13.35 2.81
N ILE A 733 7.49 -13.11 3.82
CA ILE A 733 8.34 -14.14 4.43
C ILE A 733 7.48 -15.26 5.02
N ARG A 734 6.42 -14.92 5.77
CA ARG A 734 5.49 -15.92 6.35
C ARG A 734 4.74 -16.73 5.30
N ALA A 735 4.31 -16.09 4.20
CA ALA A 735 3.70 -16.78 3.08
C ALA A 735 4.65 -17.81 2.45
N ALA A 736 5.93 -17.46 2.30
CA ALA A 736 6.95 -18.36 1.78
C ALA A 736 7.22 -19.53 2.76
N GLU A 737 7.42 -19.23 4.05
CA GLU A 737 7.70 -20.22 5.09
C GLU A 737 6.57 -21.26 5.23
N LEU A 738 5.31 -20.79 5.22
CA LEU A 738 4.13 -21.66 5.33
C LEU A 738 3.69 -22.23 3.98
N ASN A 739 4.36 -21.86 2.89
CA ASN A 739 4.01 -22.23 1.52
C ASN A 739 2.53 -21.93 1.20
N ILE A 740 2.07 -20.72 1.56
CA ILE A 740 0.71 -20.23 1.31
C ILE A 740 0.74 -19.23 0.14
N PRO A 741 -0.10 -19.39 -0.90
CA PRO A 741 -0.17 -18.45 -2.00
C PRO A 741 -0.59 -17.05 -1.53
N ALA A 742 0.21 -16.03 -1.85
CA ALA A 742 -0.06 -14.67 -1.44
C ALA A 742 0.26 -13.62 -2.52
N VAL A 743 -0.47 -12.51 -2.48
CA VAL A 743 -0.31 -11.34 -3.35
C VAL A 743 -0.06 -10.12 -2.48
N ILE A 744 1.16 -9.59 -2.50
CA ILE A 744 1.62 -8.55 -1.59
C ILE A 744 1.78 -7.24 -2.35
N GLY A 745 1.29 -6.13 -1.81
CA GLY A 745 1.45 -4.82 -2.44
C GLY A 745 0.57 -4.63 -3.68
N ALA A 746 -0.69 -5.07 -3.61
CA ALA A 746 -1.65 -4.91 -4.71
C ALA A 746 -1.93 -3.44 -5.09
N GLY A 747 -1.67 -2.51 -4.18
CA GLY A 747 -2.12 -1.13 -4.27
C GLY A 747 -3.60 -0.99 -3.93
N GLU A 748 -4.02 0.21 -3.53
CA GLU A 748 -5.40 0.47 -3.08
C GLU A 748 -6.44 0.14 -4.13
N TYR A 749 -6.17 0.47 -5.40
CA TYR A 749 -7.13 0.27 -6.48
C TYR A 749 -7.46 -1.21 -6.70
N LYS A 750 -6.46 -2.07 -6.96
CA LYS A 750 -6.67 -3.52 -7.17
C LYS A 750 -7.21 -4.17 -5.91
N PHE A 751 -6.72 -3.76 -4.74
CA PHE A 751 -7.21 -4.27 -3.46
C PHE A 751 -8.72 -4.01 -3.28
N ASN A 752 -9.17 -2.78 -3.50
CA ASN A 752 -10.58 -2.40 -3.40
C ASN A 752 -11.44 -3.05 -4.49
N LEU A 753 -10.90 -3.24 -5.69
CA LEU A 753 -11.56 -3.98 -6.77
C LEU A 753 -11.78 -5.45 -6.39
N TRP A 754 -10.72 -6.16 -5.97
CA TRP A 754 -10.81 -7.57 -5.60
C TRP A 754 -11.66 -7.82 -4.36
N LYS A 755 -11.77 -6.82 -3.47
CA LYS A 755 -12.68 -6.83 -2.32
C LYS A 755 -14.16 -6.94 -2.70
N GLN A 756 -14.52 -6.59 -3.93
CA GLN A 756 -15.90 -6.67 -4.42
C GLN A 756 -16.25 -8.05 -5.01
N ALA A 757 -15.27 -8.92 -5.27
CA ALA A 757 -15.51 -10.26 -5.83
C ALA A 757 -16.07 -11.24 -4.80
N ASN A 758 -16.82 -12.26 -5.22
CA ASN A 758 -17.23 -13.36 -4.32
C ASN A 758 -16.08 -14.36 -4.15
N PHE A 759 -15.43 -14.73 -5.26
CA PHE A 759 -14.30 -15.63 -5.31
C PHE A 759 -13.09 -14.98 -5.98
N LEU A 760 -11.91 -15.36 -5.53
CA LEU A 760 -10.65 -14.98 -6.16
C LEU A 760 -9.88 -16.23 -6.57
N GLU A 761 -9.32 -16.22 -7.78
CA GLU A 761 -8.24 -17.12 -8.18
C GLU A 761 -6.91 -16.38 -7.99
N LEU A 762 -6.01 -16.90 -7.16
CA LEU A 762 -4.61 -16.46 -7.09
C LEU A 762 -3.76 -17.50 -7.82
N ASP A 763 -3.03 -17.09 -8.84
CA ASP A 763 -2.08 -17.93 -9.57
C ASP A 763 -0.69 -17.27 -9.46
N CYS A 764 0.03 -17.61 -8.40
CA CYS A 764 1.32 -17.02 -8.07
C CYS A 764 2.43 -17.48 -9.03
N ALA A 765 2.25 -18.60 -9.72
CA ALA A 765 3.19 -19.05 -10.75
C ALA A 765 3.13 -18.22 -12.03
N SER A 766 1.94 -17.71 -12.39
CA SER A 766 1.71 -16.87 -13.57
C SER A 766 1.55 -15.38 -13.24
N ASN A 767 1.77 -14.98 -11.98
CA ASN A 767 1.59 -13.62 -11.48
C ASN A 767 0.21 -13.03 -11.84
N SER A 768 -0.87 -13.79 -11.61
CA SER A 768 -2.22 -13.34 -11.97
C SER A 768 -3.25 -13.54 -10.86
N VAL A 769 -4.21 -12.61 -10.80
CA VAL A 769 -5.42 -12.68 -9.96
C VAL A 769 -6.64 -12.58 -10.86
N ARG A 770 -7.64 -13.44 -10.67
CA ARG A 770 -8.94 -13.35 -11.39
C ARG A 770 -10.08 -13.26 -10.40
N MET A 771 -10.99 -12.32 -10.66
CA MET A 771 -12.28 -12.27 -9.97
C MET A 771 -13.21 -13.30 -10.59
N ILE A 772 -13.83 -14.11 -9.76
CA ILE A 772 -14.84 -15.09 -10.15
C ILE A 772 -16.13 -14.64 -9.44
N GLN A 773 -17.14 -14.28 -10.24
CA GLN A 773 -18.44 -13.83 -9.74
C GLN A 773 -19.25 -14.98 -9.14
#